data_AF-A0A1Q3GWW0-F1
#
_entry.id   AF-A0A1Q3GWW0-F1
#
_cell.length_a   1.000
_cell.length_b   1.000
_cell.length_c   1.000
_cell.angle_alpha   90.00
_cell.angle_beta   90.00
_cell.angle_gamma   90.00
#
_symmetry.space_group_name_H-M   'P 1'
#
loop_
_entity.id
_entity.type
_entity.pdbx_description
1 polymer ?
#
loop_
_entity_poly.entity_id
_entity_poly.type
_entity_poly.pdbx_seq_one_letter_code
_entity_poly.pdbx_strand_id
1 'polypeptide(L)'
;MKSIIYTLVLWVLLYLQASVSFAQPQTLNKTQIERVMKTGQLWGHLKYFHPYLKKTTTNWEKAFADNIEGVIKAGSQEAFAKAVQQMLDVLDDPLTKVKFKNAKALTSDLQTDKRRGNLDYPVIKTLPDNILFVSIRDYTSLQNKQSIDEKVKDLRRKIAQSKGGIFDLRSGHNADNYWDYLNHYFQAIEKSFSKKTLHYPGSIARYHDGFATEAGLSSPRYHSGTYTLGERWIAPGSNAKNIPFVFILNRQSAIPPVLVALQKAGKAKVMATDPLTDASLAKSSTFELEDGVSVVIRTSEAKPKGRLKVNYLIPKKLSDEQVLKLAQSILKGKKMKQYQFIPEKDTKTVKKAKDKSTKGFANNYYPTLGNRLLAASKIWTVIHYFFAYKDLMENDWNEVFKQAIPRLAEATDSLQYTLAIAKMYKNIEDGHGFIRSRVLRRYLGTASPPIKIQFIEGKPVVTALMPEYKGKEIEVGDIIVAVDGEKVEDRFNRLAQVIAASNQWTLASYISYFLLNGNDNTQALLKIQKEPGGTIKEVKVLRANKMSATLSKHRQGRNDQPMVRLISKDIGYADLDRLTRGQVKKMFKQFKDTKAIIFDMRGYPKATAWKIAPYLSDKRVPAADFRRYSPKSVSIDQKPINMTLFKQSIPQPRKTQYKGITVMLMNESTQSQAEHTGLFFKAANDTKFIGSPTAGANGDITMFKIPGNIALMFSGHDVRHIDGKQLQKVGLKPHVLVKPTIKGIKAGKDEVLEKAIEYVKNKIQK
;
A
#
# COMPACT_ATOMS: atom_id res chain seq x y z
N MET A 1 -49.41 -17.59 -44.73
CA MET A 1 -49.13 -16.51 -43.75
C MET A 1 -49.23 -16.95 -42.28
N LYS A 2 -50.29 -17.66 -41.83
CA LYS A 2 -50.41 -18.08 -40.42
C LYS A 2 -49.26 -18.98 -39.92
N SER A 3 -48.76 -19.92 -40.75
CA SER A 3 -47.63 -20.81 -40.40
C SER A 3 -46.32 -20.04 -40.15
N ILE A 4 -46.01 -19.04 -40.98
CA ILE A 4 -44.77 -18.23 -40.87
C ILE A 4 -44.78 -17.36 -39.61
N ILE A 5 -45.95 -16.89 -39.18
CA ILE A 5 -46.09 -16.09 -37.94
C ILE A 5 -45.86 -16.95 -36.70
N TYR A 6 -46.34 -18.21 -36.68
CA TYR A 6 -46.06 -19.13 -35.57
C TYR A 6 -44.58 -19.51 -35.46
N THR A 7 -43.89 -19.69 -36.60
CA THR A 7 -42.45 -19.97 -36.60
C THR A 7 -41.65 -18.74 -36.12
N LEU A 8 -42.02 -17.52 -36.52
CA LEU A 8 -41.36 -16.29 -36.05
C LEU A 8 -41.61 -16.03 -34.55
N VAL A 9 -42.81 -16.31 -34.03
CA VAL A 9 -43.11 -16.16 -32.60
C VAL A 9 -42.37 -17.22 -31.77
N LEU A 10 -42.24 -18.46 -32.26
CA LEU A 10 -41.41 -19.48 -31.61
C LEU A 10 -39.92 -19.11 -31.62
N TRP A 11 -39.40 -18.54 -32.72
CA TRP A 11 -38.01 -18.08 -32.79
C TRP A 11 -37.75 -16.88 -31.88
N VAL A 12 -38.72 -15.97 -31.73
CA VAL A 12 -38.62 -14.83 -30.79
C VAL A 12 -38.71 -15.30 -29.33
N LEU A 13 -39.54 -16.30 -29.02
CA LEU A 13 -39.60 -16.91 -27.68
C LEU A 13 -38.36 -17.77 -27.36
N LEU A 14 -37.77 -18.46 -28.35
CA LEU A 14 -36.49 -19.17 -28.23
C LEU A 14 -35.28 -18.22 -28.16
N TYR A 15 -35.32 -17.06 -28.81
CA TYR A 15 -34.30 -16.00 -28.65
C TYR A 15 -34.43 -15.26 -27.30
N LEU A 16 -35.65 -15.17 -26.75
CA LEU A 16 -35.90 -14.68 -25.38
C LEU A 16 -35.52 -15.69 -24.30
N GLN A 17 -35.25 -16.95 -24.68
CA GLN A 17 -34.59 -17.97 -23.84
C GLN A 17 -33.08 -18.04 -24.06
N ALA A 18 -32.43 -16.97 -24.54
CA ALA A 18 -31.03 -16.75 -24.23
C ALA A 18 -30.91 -16.67 -22.70
N SER A 19 -30.68 -17.81 -22.08
CA SER A 19 -30.55 -17.97 -20.65
C SER A 19 -29.50 -16.97 -20.23
N VAL A 20 -29.90 -15.94 -19.48
CA VAL A 20 -28.96 -15.17 -18.68
C VAL A 20 -28.40 -16.21 -17.71
N SER A 21 -27.31 -16.88 -18.11
CA SER A 21 -26.59 -17.83 -17.27
C SER A 21 -25.97 -17.01 -16.16
N PHE A 22 -26.75 -16.77 -15.11
CA PHE A 22 -26.21 -16.29 -13.85
C PHE A 22 -25.19 -17.32 -13.40
N ALA A 23 -23.95 -16.89 -13.19
CA ALA A 23 -22.96 -17.79 -12.63
C ALA A 23 -23.49 -18.29 -11.28
N GLN A 24 -23.43 -19.61 -11.05
CA GLN A 24 -23.92 -20.16 -9.79
C GLN A 24 -23.09 -19.59 -8.62
N PRO A 25 -23.76 -19.20 -7.52
CA PRO A 25 -23.06 -18.71 -6.34
C PRO A 25 -22.16 -19.81 -5.78
N GLN A 26 -20.91 -19.47 -5.46
CA GLN A 26 -19.99 -20.41 -4.81
C GLN A 26 -20.04 -20.20 -3.30
N THR A 27 -20.82 -21.02 -2.60
CA THR A 27 -20.82 -21.04 -1.12
C THR A 27 -19.52 -21.68 -0.61
N LEU A 28 -18.84 -21.00 0.31
CA LEU A 28 -17.60 -21.48 0.92
C LEU A 28 -17.82 -21.83 2.39
N ASN A 29 -17.30 -22.97 2.82
CA ASN A 29 -17.27 -23.32 4.24
C ASN A 29 -16.16 -22.56 5.00
N LYS A 30 -16.16 -22.65 6.34
CA LYS A 30 -15.19 -21.95 7.19
C LYS A 30 -13.73 -22.23 6.81
N THR A 31 -13.36 -23.49 6.60
CA THR A 31 -11.99 -23.88 6.23
C THR A 31 -11.57 -23.32 4.88
N GLN A 32 -12.47 -23.35 3.89
CA GLN A 32 -12.21 -22.77 2.56
C GLN A 32 -12.00 -21.26 2.65
N ILE A 33 -12.80 -20.55 3.46
CA ILE A 33 -12.66 -19.11 3.70
C ILE A 33 -11.27 -18.80 4.28
N GLU A 34 -10.84 -19.52 5.33
CA GLU A 34 -9.54 -19.30 5.96
C GLU A 34 -8.36 -19.57 5.00
N ARG A 35 -8.42 -20.66 4.24
CA ARG A 35 -7.39 -20.99 3.24
C ARG A 35 -7.31 -19.93 2.14
N VAL A 36 -8.44 -19.46 1.63
CA VAL A 36 -8.48 -18.37 0.63
C VAL A 36 -7.91 -17.09 1.24
N MET A 37 -8.29 -16.75 2.47
CA MET A 37 -7.80 -15.57 3.18
C MET A 37 -6.27 -15.61 3.30
N LYS A 38 -5.70 -16.68 3.89
CA LYS A 38 -4.24 -16.81 4.07
C LYS A 38 -3.47 -16.84 2.76
N THR A 39 -4.02 -17.51 1.74
CA THR A 39 -3.41 -17.51 0.40
C THR A 39 -3.41 -16.10 -0.21
N GLY A 40 -4.49 -15.33 0.00
CA GLY A 40 -4.58 -13.93 -0.42
C GLY A 40 -3.58 -13.02 0.28
N GLN A 41 -3.39 -13.21 1.59
CA GLN A 41 -2.37 -12.50 2.37
C GLN A 41 -0.95 -12.83 1.90
N LEU A 42 -0.65 -14.12 1.67
CA LEU A 42 0.62 -14.58 1.12
C LEU A 42 0.90 -13.96 -0.27
N TRP A 43 -0.09 -14.01 -1.16
CA TRP A 43 0.02 -13.40 -2.49
C TRP A 43 0.39 -11.92 -2.41
N GLY A 44 -0.28 -11.19 -1.52
CA GLY A 44 -0.05 -9.77 -1.30
C GLY A 44 1.33 -9.47 -0.74
N HIS A 45 1.75 -10.25 0.26
CA HIS A 45 3.09 -10.17 0.82
C HIS A 45 4.16 -10.36 -0.27
N LEU A 46 4.02 -11.38 -1.12
CA LEU A 46 4.93 -11.62 -2.24
C LEU A 46 4.93 -10.45 -3.25
N LYS A 47 3.75 -9.94 -3.65
CA LYS A 47 3.63 -8.83 -4.63
C LYS A 47 4.50 -7.63 -4.26
N TYR A 48 4.49 -7.23 -2.98
CA TYR A 48 5.20 -6.03 -2.52
C TYR A 48 6.62 -6.33 -2.04
N PHE A 49 6.91 -7.52 -1.50
CA PHE A 49 8.20 -7.76 -0.83
C PHE A 49 9.13 -8.75 -1.54
N HIS A 50 8.63 -9.57 -2.46
CA HIS A 50 9.47 -10.50 -3.21
C HIS A 50 10.38 -9.77 -4.22
N PRO A 51 11.72 -9.99 -4.21
CA PRO A 51 12.66 -9.24 -5.02
C PRO A 51 12.48 -9.46 -6.54
N TYR A 52 12.05 -10.64 -6.97
CA TYR A 52 11.95 -10.95 -8.41
C TYR A 52 10.76 -10.29 -9.08
N LEU A 53 9.66 -10.03 -8.36
CA LEU A 53 8.46 -9.42 -8.94
C LEU A 53 8.64 -7.96 -9.36
N LYS A 54 9.73 -7.30 -8.93
CA LYS A 54 10.14 -5.99 -9.48
C LYS A 54 10.73 -6.11 -10.88
N LYS A 55 11.34 -7.25 -11.19
CA LYS A 55 12.18 -7.45 -12.36
C LYS A 55 11.46 -8.21 -13.46
N THR A 56 10.55 -9.12 -13.15
CA THR A 56 9.99 -10.02 -14.17
C THR A 56 8.79 -9.42 -14.92
N THR A 57 8.48 -9.99 -16.09
CA THR A 57 7.19 -9.80 -16.78
C THR A 57 6.09 -10.72 -16.23
N THR A 58 6.35 -11.40 -15.10
CA THR A 58 5.44 -12.36 -14.49
C THR A 58 4.12 -11.69 -14.13
N ASN A 59 3.02 -12.22 -14.63
CA ASN A 59 1.69 -11.73 -14.26
C ASN A 59 1.26 -12.35 -12.92
N TRP A 60 1.77 -11.78 -11.82
CA TRP A 60 1.52 -12.28 -10.47
C TRP A 60 0.05 -12.20 -10.05
N GLU A 61 -0.71 -11.25 -10.60
CA GLU A 61 -2.17 -11.18 -10.40
C GLU A 61 -2.86 -12.40 -11.02
N LYS A 62 -2.49 -12.77 -12.24
CA LYS A 62 -3.00 -13.98 -12.92
C LYS A 62 -2.63 -15.26 -12.17
N ALA A 63 -1.42 -15.35 -11.63
CA ALA A 63 -0.96 -16.51 -10.86
C ALA A 63 -1.93 -16.86 -9.72
N PHE A 64 -2.41 -15.87 -8.98
CA PHE A 64 -3.42 -16.11 -7.95
C PHE A 64 -4.78 -16.46 -8.55
N ALA A 65 -5.25 -15.65 -9.50
CA ALA A 65 -6.59 -15.82 -10.07
C ALA A 65 -6.80 -17.20 -10.74
N ASP A 66 -5.76 -17.76 -11.35
CA ASP A 66 -5.81 -19.09 -11.99
C ASP A 66 -5.77 -20.25 -10.98
N ASN A 67 -5.11 -20.08 -9.82
CA ASN A 67 -4.80 -21.19 -8.91
C ASN A 67 -5.69 -21.24 -7.66
N ILE A 68 -6.40 -20.16 -7.32
CA ILE A 68 -7.19 -20.07 -6.08
C ILE A 68 -8.35 -21.08 -6.02
N GLU A 69 -8.88 -21.51 -7.17
CA GLU A 69 -9.88 -22.59 -7.19
C GLU A 69 -9.32 -23.93 -6.71
N GLY A 70 -8.04 -24.21 -6.96
CA GLY A 70 -7.36 -25.40 -6.43
C GLY A 70 -7.29 -25.38 -4.91
N VAL A 71 -7.11 -24.19 -4.31
CA VAL A 71 -7.15 -24.00 -2.86
C VAL A 71 -8.56 -24.24 -2.28
N ILE A 72 -9.61 -23.77 -2.98
CA ILE A 72 -11.00 -23.98 -2.58
C ILE A 72 -11.39 -25.47 -2.65
N LYS A 73 -10.95 -26.16 -3.71
CA LYS A 73 -11.26 -27.58 -3.98
C LYS A 73 -10.37 -28.55 -3.21
N ALA A 74 -9.34 -28.08 -2.50
CA ALA A 74 -8.42 -28.93 -1.77
C ALA A 74 -9.14 -29.69 -0.63
N GLY A 75 -9.21 -31.01 -0.74
CA GLY A 75 -9.80 -31.88 0.28
C GLY A 75 -8.88 -32.22 1.46
N SER A 76 -7.57 -31.99 1.33
CA SER A 76 -6.56 -32.34 2.34
C SER A 76 -5.49 -31.27 2.50
N GLN A 77 -4.65 -31.41 3.53
CA GLN A 77 -3.47 -30.55 3.77
C GLN A 77 -2.49 -30.59 2.59
N GLU A 78 -2.24 -31.79 2.04
CA GLU A 78 -1.33 -32.00 0.91
C GLU A 78 -1.88 -31.38 -0.37
N ALA A 79 -3.19 -31.53 -0.61
CA ALA A 79 -3.85 -30.89 -1.75
C ALA A 79 -3.79 -29.36 -1.65
N PHE A 80 -3.97 -28.81 -0.44
CA PHE A 80 -3.84 -27.38 -0.18
C PHE A 80 -2.41 -26.89 -0.42
N ALA A 81 -1.42 -27.58 0.13
CA ALA A 81 0.00 -27.30 -0.08
C ALA A 81 0.38 -27.34 -1.56
N LYS A 82 -0.10 -28.34 -2.32
CA LYS A 82 0.14 -28.45 -3.76
C LYS A 82 -0.47 -27.28 -4.54
N ALA A 83 -1.70 -26.88 -4.23
CA ALA A 83 -2.36 -25.75 -4.88
C ALA A 83 -1.62 -24.42 -4.62
N VAL A 84 -1.14 -24.22 -3.39
CA VAL A 84 -0.29 -23.06 -3.07
C VAL A 84 1.03 -23.12 -3.83
N GLN A 85 1.68 -24.29 -3.89
CA GLN A 85 2.95 -24.45 -4.63
C GLN A 85 2.79 -24.14 -6.13
N GLN A 86 1.69 -24.58 -6.75
CA GLN A 86 1.39 -24.27 -8.16
C GLN A 86 1.32 -22.76 -8.43
N MET A 87 0.76 -21.97 -7.50
CA MET A 87 0.80 -20.51 -7.58
C MET A 87 2.24 -19.97 -7.45
N LEU A 88 3.04 -20.52 -6.53
CA LEU A 88 4.42 -20.08 -6.29
C LEU A 88 5.37 -20.43 -7.45
N ASP A 89 5.14 -21.54 -8.15
CA ASP A 89 5.97 -22.00 -9.28
C ASP A 89 6.04 -20.95 -10.41
N VAL A 90 5.04 -20.08 -10.52
CA VAL A 90 5.02 -18.94 -11.46
C VAL A 90 6.15 -17.93 -11.19
N LEU A 91 6.72 -17.90 -9.98
CA LEU A 91 7.85 -17.06 -9.63
C LEU A 91 9.18 -17.54 -10.22
N ASP A 92 9.29 -18.83 -10.57
CA ASP A 92 10.56 -19.45 -10.99
C ASP A 92 11.68 -19.19 -9.96
N ASP A 93 11.34 -19.26 -8.66
CA ASP A 93 12.28 -19.09 -7.54
C ASP A 93 12.36 -20.36 -6.69
N PRO A 94 13.48 -21.09 -6.71
CA PRO A 94 13.63 -22.34 -5.97
C PRO A 94 13.68 -22.16 -4.45
N LEU A 95 13.84 -20.93 -3.94
CA LEU A 95 13.83 -20.63 -2.51
C LEU A 95 12.40 -20.39 -1.99
N THR A 96 11.53 -19.83 -2.82
CA THR A 96 10.16 -19.51 -2.43
C THR A 96 9.24 -20.71 -2.65
N LYS A 97 8.96 -21.46 -1.59
CA LYS A 97 8.26 -22.75 -1.67
C LYS A 97 7.54 -23.12 -0.38
N VAL A 98 6.57 -24.02 -0.50
CA VAL A 98 5.82 -24.58 0.62
C VAL A 98 6.71 -25.46 1.51
N LYS A 99 6.45 -25.42 2.82
CA LYS A 99 7.04 -26.25 3.88
C LYS A 99 5.95 -26.71 4.85
N PHE A 100 6.00 -27.98 5.26
CA PHE A 100 5.08 -28.53 6.27
C PHE A 100 5.60 -28.31 7.69
N LYS A 101 4.74 -27.86 8.62
CA LYS A 101 5.07 -27.76 10.06
C LYS A 101 5.24 -29.13 10.71
N ASN A 102 4.49 -30.13 10.24
CA ASN A 102 4.55 -31.52 10.71
C ASN A 102 5.32 -32.43 9.75
N ALA A 103 6.43 -31.95 9.18
CA ALA A 103 7.56 -32.85 9.07
C ALA A 103 8.01 -33.15 10.52
N LYS A 104 7.27 -34.03 11.22
CA LYS A 104 7.77 -34.73 12.41
C LYS A 104 9.21 -35.07 12.08
N ALA A 105 10.12 -34.53 12.88
CA ALA A 105 11.41 -35.11 13.11
C ALA A 105 12.01 -35.86 11.90
N LEU A 106 12.55 -35.15 10.91
CA LEU A 106 13.85 -35.58 10.37
C LEU A 106 14.99 -35.23 11.34
N THR A 107 14.64 -35.00 12.62
CA THR A 107 15.50 -35.32 13.76
C THR A 107 15.41 -36.80 14.16
N SER A 108 14.58 -37.66 13.52
CA SER A 108 14.74 -39.12 13.64
C SER A 108 15.91 -39.67 12.82
N ASP A 109 16.57 -38.84 11.99
CA ASP A 109 17.87 -39.14 11.38
C ASP A 109 19.05 -38.54 12.18
N LEU A 110 18.84 -38.05 13.42
CA LEU A 110 19.96 -37.77 14.34
C LEU A 110 20.63 -39.07 14.86
N GLN A 111 20.27 -40.25 14.35
CA GLN A 111 20.87 -41.52 14.77
C GLN A 111 21.34 -42.47 13.65
N THR A 112 21.35 -42.08 12.37
CA THR A 112 21.72 -43.01 11.28
C THR A 112 22.74 -42.46 10.30
N ASP A 113 23.82 -41.84 10.81
CA ASP A 113 25.12 -42.01 10.17
C ASP A 113 26.25 -42.18 11.21
N LYS A 114 26.07 -43.15 12.13
CA LYS A 114 27.15 -43.67 12.99
C LYS A 114 28.33 -44.28 12.20
N ARG A 115 28.31 -44.28 10.86
CA ARG A 115 29.40 -44.79 10.01
C ARG A 115 30.42 -43.73 9.59
N ARG A 116 30.15 -42.45 9.81
CA ARG A 116 31.19 -41.42 9.83
C ARG A 116 31.58 -41.22 11.28
N GLY A 117 32.79 -41.67 11.64
CA GLY A 117 33.33 -41.53 13.00
C GLY A 117 33.10 -40.13 13.56
N ASN A 118 32.94 -40.04 14.87
CA ASN A 118 32.66 -38.84 15.67
C ASN A 118 33.77 -37.78 15.47
N LEU A 119 33.81 -37.14 14.30
CA LEU A 119 34.86 -36.20 13.91
C LEU A 119 34.52 -34.82 14.49
N ASP A 120 35.43 -34.30 15.31
CA ASP A 120 35.31 -32.97 15.90
C ASP A 120 35.59 -31.87 14.85
N TYR A 121 34.53 -31.43 14.15
CA TYR A 121 34.60 -30.36 13.16
C TYR A 121 34.79 -28.97 13.80
N PRO A 122 35.42 -28.00 13.10
CA PRO A 122 36.11 -28.11 11.82
C PRO A 122 37.37 -28.98 11.91
N VAL A 123 37.60 -29.82 10.89
CA VAL A 123 38.84 -30.60 10.76
C VAL A 123 39.89 -29.75 10.04
N ILE A 124 41.01 -29.46 10.71
CA ILE A 124 42.07 -28.56 10.20
C ILE A 124 43.39 -29.34 10.04
N LYS A 125 43.89 -29.46 8.82
CA LYS A 125 45.15 -30.18 8.52
C LYS A 125 46.04 -29.38 7.56
N THR A 126 47.34 -29.62 7.65
CA THR A 126 48.30 -29.16 6.64
C THR A 126 48.61 -30.34 5.73
N LEU A 127 48.32 -30.19 4.44
CA LEU A 127 48.65 -31.15 3.39
C LEU A 127 50.06 -30.86 2.84
N PRO A 128 50.65 -31.80 2.06
CA PRO A 128 51.88 -31.54 1.32
C PRO A 128 51.84 -30.21 0.54
N ASP A 129 53.02 -29.63 0.30
CA ASP A 129 53.21 -28.29 -0.29
C ASP A 129 52.71 -27.12 0.58
N ASN A 130 52.56 -27.32 1.89
CA ASN A 130 52.04 -26.34 2.85
C ASN A 130 50.64 -25.84 2.44
N ILE A 131 49.77 -26.74 1.98
CA ILE A 131 48.38 -26.43 1.66
C ILE A 131 47.52 -26.63 2.89
N LEU A 132 46.79 -25.60 3.30
CA LEU A 132 45.80 -25.70 4.38
C LEU A 132 44.56 -26.45 3.88
N PHE A 133 44.09 -27.43 4.63
CA PHE A 133 42.80 -28.08 4.43
C PHE A 133 41.91 -27.87 5.65
N VAL A 134 40.72 -27.35 5.41
CA VAL A 134 39.67 -27.17 6.41
C VAL A 134 38.41 -27.85 5.90
N SER A 135 37.88 -28.80 6.66
CA SER A 135 36.60 -29.42 6.36
C SER A 135 35.58 -29.08 7.43
N ILE A 136 34.38 -28.68 7.01
CA ILE A 136 33.23 -28.42 7.87
C ILE A 136 32.02 -29.06 7.20
N ARG A 137 31.79 -30.34 7.49
CA ARG A 137 30.69 -31.11 6.87
C ARG A 137 29.50 -31.31 7.79
N ASP A 138 29.70 -31.07 9.08
CA ASP A 138 28.66 -30.99 10.08
C ASP A 138 28.73 -29.64 10.79
N TYR A 139 27.75 -28.78 10.51
CA TYR A 139 27.69 -27.44 11.09
C TYR A 139 27.21 -27.41 12.54
N THR A 140 26.63 -28.51 13.06
CA THR A 140 26.17 -28.56 14.45
C THR A 140 27.34 -28.43 15.43
N SER A 141 28.51 -28.96 15.06
CA SER A 141 29.78 -28.82 15.79
C SER A 141 30.18 -27.36 16.09
N LEU A 142 29.72 -26.39 15.29
CA LEU A 142 30.07 -24.98 15.43
C LEU A 142 29.38 -24.28 16.62
N GLN A 143 28.48 -24.97 17.33
CA GLN A 143 27.78 -24.43 18.50
C GLN A 143 28.66 -24.40 19.77
N ASN A 144 29.70 -25.25 19.86
CA ASN A 144 30.59 -25.31 21.02
C ASN A 144 31.64 -24.17 20.98
N LYS A 145 31.34 -23.04 21.62
CA LYS A 145 32.17 -21.83 21.59
C LYS A 145 33.62 -22.04 22.03
N GLN A 146 33.87 -22.81 23.09
CA GLN A 146 35.21 -22.96 23.65
C GLN A 146 36.15 -23.74 22.71
N SER A 147 35.66 -24.85 22.12
CA SER A 147 36.40 -25.62 21.10
C SER A 147 36.66 -24.79 19.84
N ILE A 148 35.69 -23.95 19.44
CA ILE A 148 35.79 -23.13 18.24
C ILE A 148 36.86 -22.04 18.36
N ASP A 149 37.02 -21.39 19.51
CA ASP A 149 38.03 -20.34 19.70
C ASP A 149 39.46 -20.86 19.55
N GLU A 150 39.76 -22.05 20.08
CA GLU A 150 41.07 -22.70 19.92
C GLU A 150 41.34 -23.06 18.46
N LYS A 151 40.35 -23.65 17.78
CA LYS A 151 40.45 -24.00 16.35
C LYS A 151 40.60 -22.76 15.47
N VAL A 152 39.94 -21.65 15.80
CA VAL A 152 40.12 -20.37 15.11
C VAL A 152 41.55 -19.83 15.28
N LYS A 153 42.13 -19.93 16.48
CA LYS A 153 43.53 -19.54 16.73
C LYS A 153 44.51 -20.40 15.92
N ASP A 154 44.34 -21.72 15.94
CA ASP A 154 45.14 -22.65 15.12
C ASP A 154 45.01 -22.34 13.63
N LEU A 155 43.77 -22.13 13.15
CA LEU A 155 43.50 -21.80 11.76
C LEU A 155 44.19 -20.49 11.33
N ARG A 156 44.13 -19.42 12.13
CA ARG A 156 44.84 -18.15 11.83
C ARG A 156 46.34 -18.38 11.67
N ARG A 157 46.95 -19.19 12.56
CA ARG A 157 48.37 -19.53 12.52
C ARG A 157 48.71 -20.32 11.25
N LYS A 158 47.94 -21.35 10.92
CA LYS A 158 48.14 -22.18 9.73
C LYS A 158 47.94 -21.38 8.44
N ILE A 159 46.93 -20.50 8.35
CA ILE A 159 46.75 -19.59 7.20
C ILE A 159 48.02 -18.76 6.96
N ALA A 160 48.67 -18.27 8.01
CA ALA A 160 49.90 -17.48 7.90
C ALA A 160 51.11 -18.31 7.38
N GLN A 161 51.09 -19.62 7.51
CA GLN A 161 52.17 -20.52 7.08
C GLN A 161 51.92 -21.16 5.71
N SER A 162 50.67 -21.19 5.26
CA SER A 162 50.28 -21.90 4.03
C SER A 162 50.59 -21.14 2.74
N LYS A 163 50.75 -21.90 1.66
CA LYS A 163 50.88 -21.39 0.27
C LYS A 163 49.53 -21.31 -0.47
N GLY A 164 48.49 -21.94 0.07
CA GLY A 164 47.11 -21.91 -0.41
C GLY A 164 46.18 -22.69 0.53
N GLY A 165 44.86 -22.57 0.34
CA GLY A 165 43.88 -23.22 1.21
C GLY A 165 42.74 -23.91 0.48
N ILE A 166 42.22 -25.00 1.05
CA ILE A 166 41.07 -25.74 0.58
C ILE A 166 40.04 -25.80 1.70
N PHE A 167 38.84 -25.28 1.45
CA PHE A 167 37.70 -25.31 2.36
C PHE A 167 36.63 -26.25 1.82
N ASP A 168 36.45 -27.42 2.42
CA ASP A 168 35.36 -28.34 2.08
C ASP A 168 34.16 -28.11 3.00
N LEU A 169 33.14 -27.43 2.48
CA LEU A 169 31.93 -27.05 3.22
C LEU A 169 30.71 -27.88 2.78
N ARG A 170 30.91 -29.00 2.07
CA ARG A 170 29.80 -29.89 1.68
C ARG A 170 29.10 -30.42 2.93
N SER A 171 27.78 -30.29 3.02
CA SER A 171 26.99 -30.72 4.17
C SER A 171 25.98 -31.81 3.81
N GLY A 172 25.69 -32.71 4.75
CA GLY A 172 24.57 -33.66 4.65
C GLY A 172 23.23 -33.06 5.10
N HIS A 173 23.27 -31.99 5.90
CA HIS A 173 22.09 -31.33 6.48
C HIS A 173 21.85 -29.96 5.85
N ASN A 174 20.59 -29.50 5.87
CA ASN A 174 20.28 -28.16 5.36
C ASN A 174 20.95 -27.08 6.24
N ALA A 175 21.79 -26.25 5.62
CA ALA A 175 22.64 -25.30 6.33
C ALA A 175 21.93 -24.05 6.84
N ASP A 176 20.69 -23.80 6.43
CA ASP A 176 19.97 -22.57 6.74
C ASP A 176 19.93 -22.29 8.26
N ASN A 177 19.83 -23.33 9.09
CA ASN A 177 19.79 -23.21 10.55
C ASN A 177 21.14 -22.92 11.21
N TYR A 178 22.25 -23.07 10.47
CA TYR A 178 23.62 -22.96 11.00
C TYR A 178 24.45 -21.88 10.31
N TRP A 179 23.83 -21.11 9.40
CA TRP A 179 24.51 -20.07 8.64
C TRP A 179 25.16 -19.03 9.55
N ASP A 180 24.49 -18.63 10.64
CA ASP A 180 25.04 -17.65 11.60
C ASP A 180 26.31 -18.15 12.29
N TYR A 181 26.34 -19.42 12.72
CA TYR A 181 27.52 -20.04 13.33
C TYR A 181 28.68 -20.11 12.33
N LEU A 182 28.43 -20.56 11.10
CA LEU A 182 29.44 -20.60 10.05
C LEU A 182 29.95 -19.20 9.69
N ASN A 183 29.05 -18.23 9.57
CA ASN A 183 29.40 -16.85 9.27
C ASN A 183 30.25 -16.24 10.40
N HIS A 184 29.91 -16.48 11.67
CA HIS A 184 30.72 -16.06 12.82
C HIS A 184 32.13 -16.66 12.78
N TYR A 185 32.23 -17.96 12.51
CA TYR A 185 33.51 -18.65 12.34
C TYR A 185 34.39 -18.00 11.25
N PHE A 186 33.80 -17.72 10.07
CA PHE A 186 34.53 -17.07 8.98
C PHE A 186 34.86 -15.60 9.27
N GLN A 187 34.00 -14.87 9.99
CA GLN A 187 34.28 -13.49 10.44
C GLN A 187 35.49 -13.44 11.38
N ALA A 188 35.74 -14.50 12.15
CA ALA A 188 36.91 -14.56 13.01
C ALA A 188 38.23 -14.70 12.21
N ILE A 189 38.22 -15.22 10.99
CA ILE A 189 39.44 -15.49 10.20
C ILE A 189 39.57 -14.65 8.93
N GLU A 190 38.52 -13.96 8.50
CA GLU A 190 38.45 -13.27 7.20
C GLU A 190 39.55 -12.24 6.95
N LYS A 191 40.03 -11.57 8.00
CA LYS A 191 41.12 -10.60 7.93
C LYS A 191 42.47 -11.24 7.56
N SER A 192 42.61 -12.56 7.70
CA SER A 192 43.85 -13.29 7.42
C SER A 192 44.02 -13.65 5.95
N PHE A 193 42.94 -13.62 5.16
CA PHE A 193 42.93 -14.14 3.79
C PHE A 193 43.50 -13.19 2.72
N SER A 194 43.70 -11.92 3.05
CA SER A 194 44.08 -10.92 2.05
C SER A 194 44.84 -9.75 2.62
N LYS A 195 45.96 -9.37 1.96
CA LYS A 195 46.66 -8.09 2.18
C LYS A 195 45.95 -6.87 1.58
N LYS A 196 44.94 -7.08 0.73
CA LYS A 196 44.09 -6.01 0.17
C LYS A 196 42.72 -6.05 0.83
N THR A 197 42.09 -4.89 1.02
CA THR A 197 40.71 -4.79 1.50
C THR A 197 39.78 -5.61 0.60
N LEU A 198 39.02 -6.52 1.21
CA LEU A 198 38.00 -7.30 0.50
C LEU A 198 36.66 -6.59 0.61
N HIS A 199 35.91 -6.56 -0.49
CA HIS A 199 34.59 -5.92 -0.53
C HIS A 199 33.52 -6.98 -0.75
N TYR A 200 32.70 -7.23 0.28
CA TYR A 200 31.46 -7.99 0.15
C TYR A 200 30.31 -7.03 -0.18
N PRO A 201 29.73 -7.12 -1.39
CA PRO A 201 28.76 -6.14 -1.89
C PRO A 201 27.35 -6.26 -1.27
N GLY A 202 27.11 -7.28 -0.44
CA GLY A 202 25.82 -7.52 0.19
C GLY A 202 24.71 -8.01 -0.75
N SER A 203 23.49 -8.01 -0.22
CA SER A 203 22.26 -8.29 -0.96
C SER A 203 21.40 -7.03 -1.11
N ILE A 204 20.45 -7.06 -2.03
CA ILE A 204 19.42 -6.04 -2.21
C ILE A 204 18.08 -6.57 -1.74
N ALA A 205 17.35 -5.73 -1.01
CA ALA A 205 16.01 -6.01 -0.51
C ALA A 205 15.04 -4.91 -0.94
N ARG A 206 13.74 -5.20 -0.92
CA ARG A 206 12.70 -4.25 -1.34
C ARG A 206 12.25 -3.39 -0.17
N TYR A 207 12.01 -2.11 -0.44
CA TYR A 207 11.32 -1.25 0.49
C TYR A 207 10.29 -0.39 -0.25
N HIS A 208 9.35 0.12 0.53
CA HIS A 208 8.37 1.09 0.10
C HIS A 208 8.40 2.28 1.05
N ASP A 209 8.03 3.45 0.55
CA ASP A 209 7.86 4.67 1.34
C ASP A 209 6.55 5.30 0.90
N GLY A 210 5.46 4.93 1.56
CA GLY A 210 4.09 5.09 1.08
C GLY A 210 3.73 4.17 -0.10
N PHE A 211 2.46 4.20 -0.50
CA PHE A 211 1.98 3.47 -1.67
C PHE A 211 2.18 4.29 -2.95
N ALA A 212 3.05 3.82 -3.84
CA ALA A 212 3.21 4.42 -5.17
C ALA A 212 1.92 4.18 -5.99
N THR A 213 1.27 5.26 -6.43
CA THR A 213 -0.02 5.15 -7.14
C THR A 213 0.10 4.29 -8.40
N GLU A 214 -0.91 3.48 -8.69
CA GLU A 214 -0.96 2.67 -9.92
C GLU A 214 -1.49 3.48 -11.12
N ALA A 215 -2.18 4.61 -10.88
CA ALA A 215 -2.67 5.51 -11.91
C ALA A 215 -2.94 6.92 -11.35
N GLY A 216 -3.12 7.91 -12.22
CA GLY A 216 -3.54 9.26 -11.84
C GLY A 216 -2.48 10.09 -11.11
N LEU A 217 -2.93 11.10 -10.37
CA LEU A 217 -2.07 11.98 -9.57
C LEU A 217 -1.56 11.21 -8.34
N SER A 218 -0.28 11.36 -8.02
CA SER A 218 0.34 10.84 -6.81
C SER A 218 1.14 11.93 -6.11
N SER A 219 1.34 11.79 -4.81
CA SER A 219 2.42 12.53 -4.15
C SER A 219 3.76 12.09 -4.75
N PRO A 220 4.65 13.02 -5.17
CA PRO A 220 5.98 12.65 -5.68
C PRO A 220 6.85 11.96 -4.62
N ARG A 221 6.40 11.95 -3.36
CA ARG A 221 7.11 11.32 -2.24
C ARG A 221 6.86 9.82 -2.13
N TYR A 222 5.77 9.32 -2.71
CA TYR A 222 5.47 7.89 -2.66
C TYR A 222 6.30 7.12 -3.68
N HIS A 223 7.12 6.19 -3.22
CA HIS A 223 7.97 5.42 -4.11
C HIS A 223 8.29 4.03 -3.56
N SER A 224 8.69 3.15 -4.48
CA SER A 224 9.16 1.80 -4.16
C SER A 224 10.60 1.67 -4.65
N GLY A 225 11.46 1.09 -3.83
CA GLY A 225 12.88 1.06 -4.07
C GLY A 225 13.53 -0.25 -3.66
N THR A 226 14.85 -0.25 -3.72
CA THR A 226 15.69 -1.31 -3.16
C THR A 226 16.75 -0.67 -2.28
N TYR A 227 17.11 -1.36 -1.21
CA TYR A 227 18.19 -0.97 -0.31
C TYR A 227 19.17 -2.12 -0.13
N THR A 228 20.39 -1.79 0.27
CA THR A 228 21.46 -2.78 0.43
C THR A 228 21.48 -3.33 1.85
N LEU A 229 21.73 -4.63 1.98
CA LEU A 229 21.91 -5.35 3.23
C LEU A 229 23.30 -5.97 3.30
N GLY A 230 23.96 -5.81 4.46
CA GLY A 230 25.18 -6.53 4.78
C GLY A 230 26.40 -6.20 3.91
N GLU A 231 26.36 -5.11 3.13
CA GLU A 231 27.54 -4.61 2.42
C GLU A 231 28.61 -4.17 3.41
N ARG A 232 29.84 -4.65 3.23
CA ARG A 232 30.94 -4.37 4.15
C ARG A 232 32.31 -4.52 3.49
N TRP A 233 33.27 -3.83 4.07
CA TRP A 233 34.68 -3.88 3.72
C TRP A 233 35.45 -4.60 4.83
N ILE A 234 36.24 -5.59 4.45
CA ILE A 234 37.06 -6.38 5.35
C ILE A 234 38.50 -5.91 5.15
N ALA A 235 38.99 -5.12 6.11
CA ALA A 235 40.37 -4.65 6.13
C ALA A 235 41.35 -5.82 6.41
N PRO A 236 42.57 -5.79 5.83
CA PRO A 236 43.59 -6.79 6.12
C PRO A 236 44.00 -6.77 7.60
N GLY A 237 44.24 -7.95 8.18
CA GLY A 237 44.92 -8.08 9.47
C GLY A 237 46.45 -7.97 9.32
N SER A 238 47.16 -7.72 10.43
CA SER A 238 48.63 -7.61 10.44
C SER A 238 49.35 -8.82 9.83
N ASN A 239 48.82 -10.02 10.07
CA ASN A 239 49.40 -11.28 9.57
C ASN A 239 48.74 -11.79 8.28
N ALA A 240 48.03 -10.93 7.54
CA ALA A 240 47.31 -11.36 6.34
C ALA A 240 48.25 -11.82 5.21
N LYS A 241 47.88 -12.89 4.52
CA LYS A 241 48.60 -13.38 3.34
C LYS A 241 47.81 -13.24 2.05
N ASN A 242 48.52 -13.23 0.94
CA ASN A 242 47.95 -13.14 -0.40
C ASN A 242 48.01 -14.51 -1.08
N ILE A 243 47.23 -15.48 -0.58
CA ILE A 243 47.24 -16.86 -1.07
C ILE A 243 45.90 -17.22 -1.74
N PRO A 244 45.89 -18.17 -2.70
CA PRO A 244 44.67 -18.65 -3.34
C PRO A 244 43.91 -19.65 -2.45
N PHE A 245 42.60 -19.76 -2.71
CA PHE A 245 41.69 -20.67 -2.01
C PHE A 245 40.81 -21.45 -2.99
N VAL A 246 40.48 -22.70 -2.64
CA VAL A 246 39.45 -23.50 -3.31
C VAL A 246 38.37 -23.85 -2.29
N PHE A 247 37.12 -23.55 -2.61
CA PHE A 247 35.96 -23.92 -1.79
C PHE A 247 35.20 -25.05 -2.48
N ILE A 248 34.84 -26.09 -1.73
CA ILE A 248 34.12 -27.26 -2.21
C ILE A 248 32.73 -27.24 -1.57
N LEU A 249 31.70 -27.21 -2.42
CA LEU A 249 30.31 -26.97 -2.02
C LEU A 249 29.36 -28.01 -2.63
N ASN A 250 28.17 -28.12 -2.06
CA ASN A 250 27.01 -28.85 -2.58
C ASN A 250 25.73 -28.02 -2.36
N ARG A 251 24.57 -28.49 -2.82
CA ARG A 251 23.30 -27.75 -2.71
C ARG A 251 22.92 -27.43 -1.25
N GLN A 252 23.42 -28.22 -0.30
CA GLN A 252 23.19 -28.07 1.13
C GLN A 252 24.25 -27.22 1.84
N SER A 253 25.23 -26.65 1.15
CA SER A 253 26.29 -25.85 1.79
C SER A 253 25.81 -24.46 2.17
N ALA A 254 26.14 -23.99 3.38
CA ALA A 254 26.05 -22.57 3.70
C ALA A 254 27.21 -21.81 3.03
N ILE A 255 26.89 -20.65 2.45
CA ILE A 255 27.89 -19.81 1.76
C ILE A 255 28.29 -18.66 2.69
N PRO A 256 29.53 -18.62 3.20
CA PRO A 256 30.00 -17.50 4.01
C PRO A 256 30.24 -16.26 3.12
N PRO A 257 29.84 -15.05 3.53
CA PRO A 257 30.03 -13.81 2.75
C PRO A 257 31.48 -13.57 2.28
N VAL A 258 32.46 -13.98 3.08
CA VAL A 258 33.88 -13.82 2.75
C VAL A 258 34.28 -14.62 1.50
N LEU A 259 33.65 -15.75 1.20
CA LEU A 259 33.91 -16.52 -0.03
C LEU A 259 33.63 -15.67 -1.27
N VAL A 260 32.48 -15.00 -1.30
CA VAL A 260 32.12 -14.10 -2.40
C VAL A 260 33.11 -12.94 -2.53
N ALA A 261 33.52 -12.37 -1.39
CA ALA A 261 34.50 -11.29 -1.36
C ALA A 261 35.88 -11.73 -1.90
N LEU A 262 36.34 -12.93 -1.52
CA LEU A 262 37.58 -13.53 -2.01
C LEU A 262 37.52 -13.87 -3.49
N GLN A 263 36.40 -14.42 -3.96
CA GLN A 263 36.21 -14.74 -5.36
C GLN A 263 36.24 -13.50 -6.24
N LYS A 264 35.58 -12.41 -5.80
CA LYS A 264 35.63 -11.12 -6.47
C LYS A 264 37.04 -10.52 -6.51
N ALA A 265 37.84 -10.77 -5.48
CA ALA A 265 39.24 -10.39 -5.44
C ALA A 265 40.16 -11.32 -6.26
N GLY A 266 39.62 -12.31 -6.98
CA GLY A 266 40.39 -13.28 -7.78
C GLY A 266 41.11 -14.34 -6.95
N LYS A 267 40.76 -14.49 -5.67
CA LYS A 267 41.47 -15.34 -4.72
C LYS A 267 40.82 -16.68 -4.45
N ALA A 268 39.52 -16.81 -4.67
CA ALA A 268 38.80 -18.05 -4.44
C ALA A 268 38.25 -18.63 -5.73
N LYS A 269 38.41 -19.94 -5.91
CA LYS A 269 37.68 -20.74 -6.90
C LYS A 269 36.70 -21.65 -6.17
N VAL A 270 35.54 -21.88 -6.77
CA VAL A 270 34.48 -22.73 -6.23
C VAL A 270 34.34 -23.98 -7.08
N MET A 271 34.40 -25.12 -6.43
CA MET A 271 34.05 -26.42 -6.96
C MET A 271 32.73 -26.85 -6.32
N ALA A 272 31.76 -27.28 -7.12
CA ALA A 272 30.47 -27.74 -6.61
C ALA A 272 30.14 -29.15 -7.11
N THR A 273 29.49 -29.96 -6.29
CA THR A 273 28.94 -31.27 -6.70
C THR A 273 27.53 -31.19 -7.27
N ASP A 274 26.93 -30.00 -7.16
CA ASP A 274 25.58 -29.66 -7.58
C ASP A 274 25.58 -28.28 -8.23
N PRO A 275 24.70 -27.99 -9.21
CA PRO A 275 24.42 -26.63 -9.59
C PRO A 275 23.98 -25.82 -8.36
N LEU A 276 24.67 -24.72 -8.08
CA LEU A 276 24.34 -23.83 -6.97
C LEU A 276 23.55 -22.63 -7.48
N THR A 277 22.54 -22.23 -6.73
CA THR A 277 21.80 -21.00 -6.95
C THR A 277 22.25 -19.94 -5.94
N ASP A 278 21.80 -18.69 -6.13
CA ASP A 278 22.04 -17.63 -5.16
C ASP A 278 21.13 -17.72 -3.91
N ALA A 279 20.32 -18.78 -3.81
CA ALA A 279 19.35 -18.96 -2.73
C ALA A 279 19.99 -18.93 -1.34
N SER A 280 21.15 -19.57 -1.16
CA SER A 280 21.87 -19.59 0.14
C SER A 280 22.59 -18.28 0.47
N LEU A 281 22.60 -17.30 -0.43
CA LEU A 281 23.03 -15.92 -0.17
C LEU A 281 21.85 -14.97 0.08
N ALA A 282 20.63 -15.41 -0.21
CA ALA A 282 19.43 -14.64 0.00
C ALA A 282 18.92 -14.84 1.42
N LYS A 283 18.49 -13.75 2.05
CA LYS A 283 17.60 -13.83 3.22
C LYS A 283 16.24 -14.38 2.82
N SER A 284 15.64 -15.14 3.71
CA SER A 284 14.26 -15.61 3.62
C SER A 284 13.50 -15.27 4.90
N SER A 285 12.17 -15.36 4.82
CA SER A 285 11.26 -15.38 5.98
C SER A 285 10.28 -16.54 5.81
N THR A 286 9.56 -16.89 6.87
CA THR A 286 8.51 -17.90 6.83
C THR A 286 7.16 -17.22 6.98
N PHE A 287 6.24 -17.50 6.06
CA PHE A 287 4.86 -17.07 6.13
C PHE A 287 3.98 -18.25 6.52
N GLU A 288 3.20 -18.09 7.59
CA GLU A 288 2.32 -19.13 8.10
C GLU A 288 0.98 -19.14 7.36
N LEU A 289 0.57 -20.32 6.90
CA LEU A 289 -0.75 -20.58 6.33
C LEU A 289 -1.58 -21.43 7.30
N GLU A 290 -2.77 -21.84 6.86
CA GLU A 290 -3.62 -22.78 7.59
C GLU A 290 -3.12 -24.23 7.51
N ASP A 291 -3.72 -25.11 8.30
CA ASP A 291 -3.49 -26.56 8.30
C ASP A 291 -2.03 -26.96 8.51
N GLY A 292 -1.25 -26.18 9.27
CA GLY A 292 0.17 -26.45 9.49
C GLY A 292 1.00 -26.36 8.20
N VAL A 293 0.52 -25.67 7.17
CA VAL A 293 1.29 -25.34 5.98
C VAL A 293 1.99 -23.99 6.20
N SER A 294 3.22 -23.86 5.74
CA SER A 294 3.98 -22.61 5.76
C SER A 294 4.68 -22.41 4.42
N VAL A 295 5.12 -21.20 4.12
CA VAL A 295 5.88 -20.87 2.91
C VAL A 295 7.17 -20.19 3.31
N VAL A 296 8.30 -20.73 2.85
CA VAL A 296 9.57 -20.00 2.90
C VAL A 296 9.54 -19.00 1.75
N ILE A 297 9.84 -17.74 2.03
CA ILE A 297 9.79 -16.62 1.06
C ILE A 297 11.16 -15.98 0.96
N ARG A 298 11.67 -15.80 -0.25
CA ARG A 298 12.86 -14.98 -0.49
C ARG A 298 12.57 -13.49 -0.23
N THR A 299 13.38 -12.86 0.61
CA THR A 299 13.23 -11.43 0.99
C THR A 299 14.37 -10.53 0.49
N SER A 300 15.44 -11.12 -0.07
CA SER A 300 16.55 -10.39 -0.70
C SER A 300 17.22 -11.17 -1.84
N GLU A 301 18.06 -10.51 -2.63
CA GLU A 301 18.83 -11.11 -3.73
C GLU A 301 20.28 -10.62 -3.65
N ALA A 302 21.27 -11.48 -3.94
CA ALA A 302 22.65 -11.01 -4.06
C ALA A 302 22.77 -9.93 -5.16
N LYS A 303 23.57 -8.86 -4.92
CA LYS A 303 23.86 -7.88 -5.98
C LYS A 303 24.51 -8.60 -7.18
N PRO A 304 24.37 -8.11 -8.43
CA PRO A 304 25.00 -8.75 -9.61
C PRO A 304 26.51 -9.03 -9.44
N LYS A 305 27.26 -8.10 -8.83
CA LYS A 305 28.69 -8.25 -8.52
C LYS A 305 28.98 -9.05 -7.23
N GLY A 306 27.95 -9.60 -6.61
CA GLY A 306 27.97 -10.36 -5.34
C GLY A 306 27.39 -11.76 -5.44
N ARG A 307 27.08 -12.23 -6.66
CA ARG A 307 26.64 -13.61 -6.89
C ARG A 307 27.83 -14.57 -6.76
N LEU A 308 27.60 -15.74 -6.16
CA LEU A 308 28.58 -16.82 -6.17
C LEU A 308 28.76 -17.33 -7.61
N LYS A 309 30.00 -17.47 -8.05
CA LYS A 309 30.36 -18.10 -9.32
C LYS A 309 30.87 -19.52 -9.07
N VAL A 310 30.16 -20.53 -9.54
CA VAL A 310 30.72 -21.90 -9.59
C VAL A 310 31.76 -21.93 -10.70
N ASN A 311 33.00 -22.28 -10.39
CA ASN A 311 34.07 -22.40 -11.38
C ASN A 311 34.09 -23.81 -12.00
N TYR A 312 33.82 -24.83 -11.19
CA TYR A 312 33.84 -26.23 -11.62
C TYR A 312 32.64 -26.98 -11.06
N LEU A 313 31.94 -27.73 -11.91
CA LEU A 313 30.87 -28.65 -11.52
C LEU A 313 31.39 -30.08 -11.66
N ILE A 314 31.47 -30.81 -10.55
CA ILE A 314 32.10 -32.13 -10.48
C ILE A 314 31.10 -33.24 -10.21
N PRO A 315 31.31 -34.47 -10.73
CA PRO A 315 30.40 -35.58 -10.50
C PRO A 315 30.30 -35.97 -9.03
N LYS A 316 29.07 -36.18 -8.51
CA LYS A 316 28.83 -36.66 -7.14
C LYS A 316 29.49 -38.01 -6.80
N LYS A 317 29.75 -38.83 -7.83
CA LYS A 317 30.34 -40.17 -7.69
C LYS A 317 31.85 -40.17 -7.36
N LEU A 318 32.52 -39.02 -7.43
CA LEU A 318 33.95 -38.95 -7.09
C LEU A 318 34.16 -39.17 -5.58
N SER A 319 35.17 -39.95 -5.22
CA SER A 319 35.57 -40.14 -3.82
C SER A 319 36.13 -38.85 -3.24
N ASP A 320 36.12 -38.72 -1.90
CA ASP A 320 36.67 -37.54 -1.22
C ASP A 320 38.15 -37.30 -1.53
N GLU A 321 38.93 -38.37 -1.68
CA GLU A 321 40.33 -38.29 -2.07
C GLU A 321 40.48 -37.74 -3.50
N GLN A 322 39.64 -38.20 -4.44
CA GLN A 322 39.63 -37.70 -5.82
C GLN A 322 39.25 -36.20 -5.87
N VAL A 323 38.24 -35.81 -5.09
CA VAL A 323 37.81 -34.41 -4.96
C VAL A 323 38.92 -33.53 -4.37
N LEU A 324 39.64 -34.03 -3.35
CA LEU A 324 40.75 -33.31 -2.75
C LEU A 324 41.94 -33.15 -3.71
N LYS A 325 42.33 -34.22 -4.42
CA LYS A 325 43.39 -34.16 -5.46
C LYS A 325 43.04 -33.16 -6.57
N LEU A 326 41.76 -33.10 -6.94
CA LEU A 326 41.26 -32.13 -7.91
C LEU A 326 41.37 -30.68 -7.37
N ALA A 327 40.98 -30.45 -6.11
CA ALA A 327 41.10 -29.16 -5.46
C ALA A 327 42.56 -28.68 -5.38
N GLN A 328 43.49 -29.56 -5.00
CA GLN A 328 44.93 -29.27 -4.99
C GLN A 328 45.46 -28.91 -6.39
N SER A 329 45.02 -29.63 -7.43
CA SER A 329 45.39 -29.33 -8.82
C SER A 329 44.92 -27.95 -9.27
N ILE A 330 43.68 -27.59 -8.95
CA ILE A 330 43.08 -26.28 -9.26
C ILE A 330 43.80 -25.14 -8.51
N LEU A 331 44.19 -25.39 -7.26
CA LEU A 331 44.95 -24.47 -6.41
C LEU A 331 46.35 -24.20 -6.98
N LYS A 332 47.00 -25.24 -7.53
CA LYS A 332 48.28 -25.16 -8.28
C LYS A 332 48.15 -24.53 -9.68
N GLY A 333 46.95 -24.05 -10.05
CA GLY A 333 46.73 -23.33 -11.31
C GLY A 333 46.30 -24.21 -12.50
N LYS A 334 46.19 -25.53 -12.34
CA LYS A 334 45.76 -26.43 -13.43
C LYS A 334 44.32 -26.14 -13.85
N LYS A 335 44.09 -25.93 -15.16
CA LYS A 335 42.75 -25.77 -15.72
C LYS A 335 42.11 -27.13 -15.96
N MET A 336 40.97 -27.39 -15.32
CA MET A 336 40.23 -28.64 -15.47
C MET A 336 39.09 -28.46 -16.48
N LYS A 337 39.41 -28.46 -17.78
CA LYS A 337 38.45 -28.18 -18.87
C LYS A 337 37.20 -29.07 -18.79
N GLN A 338 37.38 -30.36 -18.50
CA GLN A 338 36.28 -31.35 -18.42
C GLN A 338 35.24 -31.08 -17.32
N TYR A 339 35.57 -30.27 -16.32
CA TYR A 339 34.67 -29.91 -15.22
C TYR A 339 34.34 -28.42 -15.18
N GLN A 340 34.80 -27.65 -16.18
CA GLN A 340 34.59 -26.21 -16.20
C GLN A 340 33.10 -25.91 -16.28
N PHE A 341 32.58 -25.22 -15.26
CA PHE A 341 31.17 -24.85 -15.26
C PHE A 341 30.97 -23.59 -16.08
N ILE A 342 30.18 -23.70 -17.13
CA ILE A 342 29.66 -22.56 -17.88
C ILE A 342 28.22 -22.43 -17.41
N PRO A 343 27.89 -21.43 -16.56
CA PRO A 343 26.50 -21.18 -16.24
C PRO A 343 25.76 -20.89 -17.54
N GLU A 344 24.53 -21.38 -17.67
CA GLU A 344 23.63 -20.89 -18.71
C GLU A 344 23.64 -19.36 -18.67
N LYS A 345 23.79 -18.72 -19.84
CA LYS A 345 23.71 -17.26 -19.91
C LYS A 345 22.42 -16.86 -19.23
N ASP A 346 22.51 -15.92 -18.30
CA ASP A 346 21.36 -15.26 -17.67
C ASP A 346 20.66 -14.45 -18.77
N THR A 347 19.92 -15.13 -19.66
CA THR A 347 19.27 -14.57 -20.85
C THR A 347 18.21 -13.55 -20.48
N LYS A 348 17.79 -13.54 -19.20
CA LYS A 348 16.95 -12.52 -18.61
C LYS A 348 17.82 -11.31 -18.21
N THR A 349 18.47 -10.67 -19.19
CA THR A 349 18.77 -9.23 -19.05
C THR A 349 17.42 -8.53 -19.05
N VAL A 350 16.76 -8.47 -17.89
CA VAL A 350 15.38 -7.98 -17.89
C VAL A 350 15.42 -6.48 -18.15
N LYS A 351 15.08 -6.11 -19.40
CA LYS A 351 14.67 -4.75 -19.72
C LYS A 351 13.63 -4.35 -18.68
N LYS A 352 13.85 -3.21 -18.01
CA LYS A 352 12.98 -2.62 -16.98
C LYS A 352 11.51 -2.83 -17.38
N ALA A 353 10.84 -3.81 -16.77
CA ALA A 353 9.50 -4.18 -17.16
C ALA A 353 8.58 -3.01 -16.83
N LYS A 354 7.85 -2.49 -17.83
CA LYS A 354 6.66 -1.68 -17.56
C LYS A 354 5.64 -2.66 -16.98
N ASP A 355 5.20 -2.44 -15.74
CA ASP A 355 4.14 -3.25 -15.13
C ASP A 355 2.91 -3.21 -16.06
N LYS A 356 2.64 -4.34 -16.74
CA LYS A 356 1.52 -4.49 -17.66
C LYS A 356 0.24 -4.91 -16.92
N SER A 357 0.29 -5.22 -15.62
CA SER A 357 -0.85 -5.80 -14.88
C SER A 357 -2.05 -4.86 -14.84
N THR A 358 -1.83 -3.55 -14.85
CA THR A 358 -2.92 -2.55 -14.75
C THR A 358 -3.63 -2.24 -16.07
N LYS A 359 -3.19 -2.81 -17.20
CA LYS A 359 -3.84 -2.64 -18.52
C LYS A 359 -4.96 -3.68 -18.80
N GLY A 360 -5.11 -4.70 -17.96
CA GLY A 360 -5.89 -5.91 -18.28
C GLY A 360 -7.39 -5.90 -17.98
N PHE A 361 -7.96 -4.90 -17.28
CA PHE A 361 -9.38 -4.94 -16.88
C PHE A 361 -10.35 -4.25 -17.85
N ALA A 362 -9.92 -3.97 -19.09
CA ALA A 362 -10.79 -3.31 -20.06
C ALA A 362 -11.99 -4.23 -20.40
N ASN A 363 -13.19 -3.68 -20.26
CA ASN A 363 -14.50 -4.24 -20.69
C ASN A 363 -15.11 -5.41 -19.90
N ASN A 364 -14.43 -6.00 -18.91
CA ASN A 364 -15.09 -6.98 -18.01
C ASN A 364 -15.42 -6.37 -16.64
N TYR A 365 -16.70 -6.03 -16.41
CA TYR A 365 -17.20 -5.51 -15.13
C TYR A 365 -17.60 -6.61 -14.14
N TYR A 366 -17.69 -7.86 -14.58
CA TYR A 366 -18.00 -9.02 -13.75
C TYR A 366 -16.87 -10.06 -13.86
N PRO A 367 -15.85 -9.96 -13.00
CA PRO A 367 -14.70 -10.86 -13.07
C PRO A 367 -15.04 -12.30 -12.68
N THR A 368 -14.22 -13.25 -13.16
CA THR A 368 -14.25 -14.65 -12.73
C THR A 368 -14.06 -14.78 -11.22
N LEU A 369 -14.48 -15.91 -10.62
CA LEU A 369 -14.33 -16.16 -9.18
C LEU A 369 -12.92 -15.87 -8.67
N GLY A 370 -11.89 -16.40 -9.35
CA GLY A 370 -10.51 -16.16 -8.94
C GLY A 370 -10.08 -14.69 -8.98
N ASN A 371 -10.59 -13.91 -9.95
CA ASN A 371 -10.37 -12.46 -10.00
C ASN A 371 -11.19 -11.69 -8.96
N ARG A 372 -12.38 -12.16 -8.56
CA ARG A 372 -13.14 -11.55 -7.45
C ARG A 372 -12.40 -11.70 -6.12
N LEU A 373 -11.84 -12.89 -5.86
CA LEU A 373 -11.05 -13.16 -4.65
C LEU A 373 -9.69 -12.46 -4.67
N LEU A 374 -9.08 -12.32 -5.85
CA LEU A 374 -7.89 -11.48 -6.04
C LEU A 374 -8.16 -10.02 -5.65
N ALA A 375 -9.34 -9.49 -6.03
CA ALA A 375 -9.71 -8.12 -5.71
C ALA A 375 -9.71 -7.86 -4.20
N ALA A 376 -10.35 -8.72 -3.40
CA ALA A 376 -10.31 -8.61 -1.94
C ALA A 376 -8.90 -8.79 -1.37
N SER A 377 -8.13 -9.76 -1.88
CA SER A 377 -6.74 -9.96 -1.47
C SER A 377 -5.88 -8.71 -1.71
N LYS A 378 -6.06 -8.06 -2.86
CA LYS A 378 -5.38 -6.81 -3.21
C LYS A 378 -5.83 -5.64 -2.34
N ILE A 379 -7.13 -5.49 -2.09
CA ILE A 379 -7.65 -4.47 -1.16
C ILE A 379 -7.06 -4.66 0.22
N TRP A 380 -7.15 -5.88 0.77
CA TRP A 380 -6.62 -6.19 2.09
C TRP A 380 -5.14 -5.83 2.16
N THR A 381 -4.36 -6.27 1.18
CA THR A 381 -2.91 -6.08 1.11
C THR A 381 -2.52 -4.60 1.06
N VAL A 382 -3.13 -3.83 0.16
CA VAL A 382 -2.77 -2.42 -0.02
C VAL A 382 -3.08 -1.63 1.24
N ILE A 383 -4.26 -1.84 1.82
CA ILE A 383 -4.65 -1.18 3.06
C ILE A 383 -3.75 -1.64 4.22
N HIS A 384 -3.52 -2.95 4.35
CA HIS A 384 -2.70 -3.54 5.41
C HIS A 384 -1.27 -2.98 5.44
N TYR A 385 -0.62 -2.79 4.29
CA TYR A 385 0.77 -2.33 4.27
C TYR A 385 0.92 -0.81 4.15
N PHE A 386 -0.09 -0.08 3.65
CA PHE A 386 0.12 1.30 3.23
C PHE A 386 -0.95 2.30 3.66
N PHE A 387 -2.12 1.89 4.15
CA PHE A 387 -3.10 2.85 4.65
C PHE A 387 -2.57 3.52 5.92
N ALA A 388 -2.52 4.85 5.92
CA ALA A 388 -1.83 5.61 6.96
C ALA A 388 -2.55 5.57 8.32
N TYR A 389 -3.87 5.36 8.32
CA TYR A 389 -4.74 5.48 9.49
C TYR A 389 -5.30 4.13 9.98
N LYS A 390 -4.57 3.02 9.77
CA LYS A 390 -5.00 1.69 10.20
C LYS A 390 -5.32 1.60 11.69
N ASP A 391 -4.58 2.36 12.51
CA ASP A 391 -4.77 2.44 13.97
C ASP A 391 -6.10 3.10 14.36
N LEU A 392 -6.78 3.78 13.43
CA LEU A 392 -8.06 4.45 13.66
C LEU A 392 -9.26 3.67 13.12
N MET A 393 -9.05 2.53 12.46
CA MET A 393 -10.13 1.68 11.95
C MET A 393 -10.85 1.00 13.11
N GLU A 394 -12.18 1.04 13.11
CA GLU A 394 -12.99 0.42 14.17
C GLU A 394 -12.97 -1.10 14.09
N ASN A 395 -13.01 -1.65 12.87
CA ASN A 395 -13.09 -3.08 12.62
C ASN A 395 -11.71 -3.68 12.36
N ASP A 396 -11.46 -4.87 12.92
CA ASP A 396 -10.26 -5.64 12.59
C ASP A 396 -10.21 -5.94 11.09
N TRP A 397 -9.11 -5.55 10.45
CA TRP A 397 -9.00 -5.60 9.01
C TRP A 397 -8.92 -7.03 8.45
N ASN A 398 -8.44 -8.00 9.24
CA ASN A 398 -8.47 -9.41 8.85
C ASN A 398 -9.89 -9.96 8.92
N GLU A 399 -10.65 -9.62 9.97
CA GLU A 399 -12.06 -10.02 10.06
C GLU A 399 -12.91 -9.40 8.95
N VAL A 400 -12.68 -8.14 8.59
CA VAL A 400 -13.33 -7.51 7.42
C VAL A 400 -13.02 -8.27 6.13
N PHE A 401 -11.76 -8.69 5.93
CA PHE A 401 -11.38 -9.46 4.76
C PHE A 401 -12.01 -10.86 4.75
N LYS A 402 -11.99 -11.56 5.88
CA LYS A 402 -12.63 -12.86 6.07
C LYS A 402 -14.12 -12.82 5.74
N GLN A 403 -14.84 -11.78 6.18
CA GLN A 403 -16.26 -11.58 5.88
C GLN A 403 -16.53 -11.18 4.42
N ALA A 404 -15.57 -10.55 3.74
CA ALA A 404 -15.72 -10.15 2.34
C ALA A 404 -15.61 -11.34 1.37
N ILE A 405 -14.81 -12.36 1.71
CA ILE A 405 -14.58 -13.55 0.87
C ILE A 405 -15.87 -14.26 0.44
N PRO A 406 -16.79 -14.67 1.35
CA PRO A 406 -18.02 -15.36 0.94
C PRO A 406 -18.92 -14.47 0.08
N ARG A 407 -19.08 -13.19 0.42
CA ARG A 407 -19.89 -12.23 -0.38
C ARG A 407 -19.38 -12.09 -1.81
N LEU A 408 -18.07 -12.15 -2.00
CA LEU A 408 -17.44 -12.07 -3.31
C LEU A 408 -17.49 -13.40 -4.06
N ALA A 409 -17.44 -14.53 -3.36
CA ALA A 409 -17.60 -15.84 -3.97
C ALA A 409 -19.04 -16.06 -4.47
N GLU A 410 -20.02 -15.63 -3.69
CA GLU A 410 -21.46 -15.77 -3.94
C GLU A 410 -22.02 -14.75 -4.94
N ALA A 411 -21.34 -13.61 -5.18
CA ALA A 411 -21.81 -12.59 -6.11
C ALA A 411 -22.06 -13.17 -7.51
N THR A 412 -23.31 -13.06 -7.99
CA THR A 412 -23.73 -13.65 -9.28
C THR A 412 -23.68 -12.68 -10.45
N ASP A 413 -23.44 -11.39 -10.19
CA ASP A 413 -23.38 -10.33 -11.20
C ASP A 413 -22.41 -9.18 -10.82
N SER A 414 -22.22 -8.24 -11.75
CA SER A 414 -21.32 -7.08 -11.56
C SER A 414 -21.75 -6.13 -10.43
N LEU A 415 -23.05 -6.01 -10.17
CA LEU A 415 -23.59 -5.13 -9.13
C LEU A 415 -23.32 -5.73 -7.76
N GLN A 416 -23.67 -7.00 -7.54
CA GLN A 416 -23.38 -7.71 -6.29
C GLN A 416 -21.88 -7.72 -5.98
N TYR A 417 -21.04 -8.00 -6.98
CA TYR A 417 -19.58 -7.92 -6.83
C TYR A 417 -19.14 -6.51 -6.41
N THR A 418 -19.61 -5.47 -7.10
CA THR A 418 -19.23 -4.08 -6.80
C THR A 418 -19.72 -3.64 -5.42
N LEU A 419 -20.92 -4.05 -5.00
CA LEU A 419 -21.46 -3.75 -3.67
C LEU A 419 -20.71 -4.50 -2.58
N ALA A 420 -20.29 -5.76 -2.81
CA ALA A 420 -19.44 -6.50 -1.88
C ALA A 420 -18.08 -5.80 -1.67
N ILE A 421 -17.46 -5.32 -2.75
CA ILE A 421 -16.24 -4.49 -2.70
C ILE A 421 -16.49 -3.21 -1.92
N ALA A 422 -17.57 -2.48 -2.20
CA ALA A 422 -17.87 -1.22 -1.52
C ALA A 422 -18.12 -1.42 -0.02
N LYS A 423 -18.84 -2.48 0.36
CA LYS A 423 -19.07 -2.86 1.76
C LYS A 423 -17.77 -3.23 2.48
N MET A 424 -16.85 -3.95 1.83
CA MET A 424 -15.52 -4.19 2.39
C MET A 424 -14.75 -2.88 2.58
N TYR A 425 -14.68 -2.06 1.53
CA TYR A 425 -13.85 -0.87 1.48
C TYR A 425 -14.32 0.24 2.42
N LYS A 426 -15.62 0.35 2.69
CA LYS A 426 -16.18 1.31 3.66
C LYS A 426 -15.49 1.24 5.03
N ASN A 427 -15.05 0.06 5.46
CA ASN A 427 -14.45 -0.15 6.78
C ASN A 427 -13.08 0.52 6.98
N ILE A 428 -12.49 1.13 5.95
CA ILE A 428 -11.29 1.96 6.16
C ILE A 428 -11.64 3.31 6.81
N GLU A 429 -12.92 3.72 6.76
CA GLU A 429 -13.46 4.91 7.41
C GLU A 429 -12.64 6.17 7.10
N ASP A 430 -12.41 6.36 5.80
CA ASP A 430 -11.58 7.43 5.26
C ASP A 430 -12.40 8.31 4.32
N GLY A 431 -12.41 9.62 4.55
CA GLY A 431 -13.00 10.59 3.63
C GLY A 431 -12.28 10.68 2.27
N HIS A 432 -11.12 10.06 2.10
CA HIS A 432 -10.50 9.82 0.79
C HIS A 432 -10.77 8.42 0.22
N GLY A 433 -11.59 7.60 0.89
CA GLY A 433 -11.97 6.23 0.55
C GLY A 433 -12.87 6.10 -0.69
N PHE A 434 -12.57 6.81 -1.77
CA PHE A 434 -13.43 6.85 -2.96
C PHE A 434 -13.31 5.59 -3.82
N ILE A 435 -14.45 5.19 -4.40
CA ILE A 435 -14.55 4.09 -5.35
C ILE A 435 -14.96 4.64 -6.72
N ARG A 436 -14.08 4.50 -7.71
CA ARG A 436 -14.38 4.78 -9.11
C ARG A 436 -14.77 3.48 -9.79
N SER A 437 -16.07 3.30 -10.02
CA SER A 437 -16.66 2.16 -10.74
C SER A 437 -17.86 2.63 -11.56
N ARG A 438 -17.97 2.16 -12.80
CA ARG A 438 -19.14 2.43 -13.65
C ARG A 438 -20.41 1.82 -13.05
N VAL A 439 -20.29 0.63 -12.47
CA VAL A 439 -21.41 -0.10 -11.86
C VAL A 439 -21.89 0.61 -10.60
N LEU A 440 -20.95 1.00 -9.72
CA LEU A 440 -21.30 1.75 -8.51
C LEU A 440 -21.91 3.13 -8.86
N ARG A 441 -21.37 3.82 -9.87
CA ARG A 441 -21.93 5.10 -10.33
C ARG A 441 -23.37 4.96 -10.81
N ARG A 442 -23.73 3.86 -11.46
CA ARG A 442 -25.12 3.59 -11.87
C ARG A 442 -26.01 3.34 -10.65
N TYR A 443 -25.54 2.56 -9.69
CA TYR A 443 -26.24 2.29 -8.43
C TYR A 443 -26.51 3.57 -7.62
N LEU A 444 -25.53 4.48 -7.56
CA LEU A 444 -25.66 5.79 -6.89
C LEU A 444 -26.46 6.82 -7.71
N GLY A 445 -26.88 6.48 -8.93
CA GLY A 445 -27.52 7.39 -9.88
C GLY A 445 -26.52 8.22 -10.69
N THR A 446 -26.76 8.34 -12.00
CA THR A 446 -25.85 8.98 -12.96
C THR A 446 -26.08 10.48 -13.13
N ALA A 447 -27.21 11.00 -12.66
CA ALA A 447 -27.59 12.41 -12.74
C ALA A 447 -28.40 12.85 -11.51
N SER A 448 -28.34 14.14 -11.18
CA SER A 448 -29.11 14.80 -10.11
C SER A 448 -30.11 15.78 -10.72
N PRO A 449 -31.23 16.11 -10.05
CA PRO A 449 -31.96 17.34 -10.34
C PRO A 449 -31.08 18.58 -10.09
N PRO A 450 -31.40 19.73 -10.70
CA PRO A 450 -30.69 21.00 -10.53
C PRO A 450 -30.98 21.68 -9.17
N ILE A 451 -30.88 20.90 -8.09
CA ILE A 451 -31.14 21.28 -6.71
C ILE A 451 -29.94 20.84 -5.88
N LYS A 452 -29.50 21.71 -4.98
CA LYS A 452 -28.47 21.42 -3.98
C LYS A 452 -29.12 21.33 -2.61
N ILE A 453 -28.80 20.25 -1.89
CA ILE A 453 -29.24 20.04 -0.51
C ILE A 453 -28.06 19.98 0.45
N GLN A 454 -28.33 20.34 1.70
CA GLN A 454 -27.43 20.09 2.84
C GLN A 454 -28.25 19.52 4.00
N PHE A 455 -27.61 18.73 4.84
CA PHE A 455 -28.24 18.29 6.10
C PHE A 455 -28.15 19.42 7.12
N ILE A 456 -29.28 20.06 7.40
CA ILE A 456 -29.43 21.16 8.33
C ILE A 456 -30.46 20.73 9.37
N GLU A 457 -30.11 20.87 10.66
CA GLU A 457 -30.96 20.37 11.78
C GLU A 457 -31.35 18.88 11.61
N GLY A 458 -30.45 18.09 11.03
CA GLY A 458 -30.67 16.65 10.76
C GLY A 458 -31.51 16.34 9.51
N LYS A 459 -31.95 17.34 8.74
CA LYS A 459 -32.88 17.16 7.61
C LYS A 459 -32.24 17.59 6.28
N PRO A 460 -32.53 16.92 5.16
CA PRO A 460 -32.04 17.34 3.85
C PRO A 460 -32.82 18.57 3.35
N VAL A 461 -32.22 19.74 3.52
CA VAL A 461 -32.83 21.03 3.20
C VAL A 461 -32.27 21.57 1.89
N VAL A 462 -33.14 22.08 1.03
CA VAL A 462 -32.76 22.76 -0.21
C VAL A 462 -32.03 24.05 0.12
N THR A 463 -30.77 24.16 -0.32
CA THR A 463 -29.89 25.32 -0.04
C THR A 463 -29.51 26.10 -1.28
N ALA A 464 -29.71 25.52 -2.46
CA ALA A 464 -29.64 26.25 -3.72
C ALA A 464 -30.41 25.50 -4.81
N LEU A 465 -30.83 26.24 -5.82
CA LEU A 465 -31.50 25.74 -7.01
C LEU A 465 -31.13 26.63 -8.20
N MET A 466 -31.16 26.09 -9.43
CA MET A 466 -30.82 26.91 -10.60
C MET A 466 -31.84 28.03 -10.82
N PRO A 467 -31.44 29.18 -11.39
CA PRO A 467 -32.31 30.32 -11.58
C PRO A 467 -33.67 30.00 -12.20
N GLU A 468 -33.71 29.10 -13.19
CA GLU A 468 -34.92 28.68 -13.90
C GLU A 468 -35.88 27.82 -13.06
N TYR A 469 -35.49 27.43 -11.84
CA TYR A 469 -36.36 26.76 -10.86
C TYR A 469 -36.80 27.69 -9.73
N LYS A 470 -36.33 28.95 -9.67
CA LYS A 470 -36.75 29.92 -8.65
C LYS A 470 -38.23 30.30 -8.85
N GLY A 471 -38.99 30.37 -7.75
CA GLY A 471 -40.41 30.73 -7.76
C GLY A 471 -41.32 29.65 -8.36
N LYS A 472 -40.83 28.42 -8.52
CA LYS A 472 -41.63 27.26 -8.92
C LYS A 472 -42.09 26.48 -7.68
N GLU A 473 -42.52 25.24 -7.88
CA GLU A 473 -43.05 24.39 -6.80
C GLU A 473 -42.05 24.01 -5.69
N ILE A 474 -40.75 24.25 -5.92
CA ILE A 474 -39.66 23.99 -4.97
C ILE A 474 -38.85 25.26 -4.71
N GLU A 475 -38.55 25.49 -3.45
CA GLU A 475 -37.90 26.71 -2.96
C GLU A 475 -36.73 26.37 -2.03
N VAL A 476 -35.89 27.38 -1.80
CA VAL A 476 -34.82 27.28 -0.80
C VAL A 476 -35.43 27.25 0.58
N GLY A 477 -34.96 26.32 1.41
CA GLY A 477 -35.51 26.04 2.74
C GLY A 477 -36.50 24.88 2.78
N ASP A 478 -36.93 24.35 1.62
CA ASP A 478 -37.79 23.16 1.57
C ASP A 478 -37.06 21.92 2.09
N ILE A 479 -37.76 21.07 2.81
CA ILE A 479 -37.25 19.82 3.40
C ILE A 479 -37.65 18.66 2.49
N ILE A 480 -36.68 17.87 2.03
CA ILE A 480 -36.97 16.64 1.25
C ILE A 480 -37.33 15.50 2.21
N VAL A 481 -38.46 14.83 2.00
CA VAL A 481 -38.90 13.70 2.85
C VAL A 481 -38.89 12.35 2.12
N ALA A 482 -39.05 12.34 0.79
CA ALA A 482 -38.92 11.13 -0.03
C ALA A 482 -38.44 11.45 -1.45
N VAL A 483 -37.81 10.47 -2.10
CA VAL A 483 -37.32 10.52 -3.49
C VAL A 483 -37.74 9.25 -4.21
N ASP A 484 -38.50 9.38 -5.30
CA ASP A 484 -38.99 8.27 -6.12
C ASP A 484 -39.73 7.19 -5.29
N GLY A 485 -40.52 7.62 -4.31
CA GLY A 485 -41.27 6.73 -3.41
C GLY A 485 -40.46 6.15 -2.24
N GLU A 486 -39.14 6.30 -2.22
CA GLU A 486 -38.27 5.88 -1.12
C GLU A 486 -38.15 6.99 -0.06
N LYS A 487 -38.39 6.69 1.22
CA LYS A 487 -38.16 7.65 2.30
C LYS A 487 -36.69 8.05 2.36
N VAL A 488 -36.41 9.30 2.70
CA VAL A 488 -35.03 9.81 2.80
C VAL A 488 -34.18 8.99 3.75
N GLU A 489 -34.72 8.55 4.89
CA GLU A 489 -33.99 7.76 5.89
C GLU A 489 -33.55 6.40 5.32
N ASP A 490 -34.47 5.68 4.65
CA ASP A 490 -34.17 4.40 4.01
C ASP A 490 -33.11 4.58 2.92
N ARG A 491 -33.27 5.62 2.09
CA ARG A 491 -32.32 5.97 1.03
C ARG A 491 -30.96 6.32 1.60
N PHE A 492 -30.91 7.10 2.68
CA PHE A 492 -29.68 7.45 3.39
C PHE A 492 -28.98 6.19 3.89
N ASN A 493 -29.69 5.32 4.61
CA ASN A 493 -29.15 4.08 5.16
C ASN A 493 -28.60 3.17 4.07
N ARG A 494 -29.31 3.04 2.95
CA ARG A 494 -28.87 2.27 1.79
C ARG A 494 -27.58 2.82 1.17
N LEU A 495 -27.49 4.14 0.95
CA LEU A 495 -26.29 4.78 0.42
C LEU A 495 -25.11 4.73 1.41
N ALA A 496 -25.40 4.86 2.71
CA ALA A 496 -24.42 4.77 3.78
C ALA A 496 -23.73 3.40 3.84
N GLN A 497 -24.30 2.32 3.30
CA GLN A 497 -23.65 1.01 3.26
C GLN A 497 -22.45 0.93 2.32
N VAL A 498 -22.32 1.86 1.37
CA VAL A 498 -21.33 1.77 0.26
C VAL A 498 -20.44 3.01 0.12
N ILE A 499 -20.64 4.03 0.96
CA ILE A 499 -19.84 5.26 0.97
C ILE A 499 -18.93 5.24 2.20
N ALA A 500 -17.62 5.34 1.97
CA ALA A 500 -16.63 5.55 3.02
C ALA A 500 -16.59 7.03 3.41
N ALA A 501 -16.47 7.31 4.70
CA ALA A 501 -16.30 8.65 5.25
C ALA A 501 -15.55 8.56 6.59
N SER A 502 -14.88 9.64 7.00
CA SER A 502 -14.13 9.67 8.26
C SER A 502 -15.02 9.78 9.51
N ASN A 503 -16.26 10.23 9.37
CA ASN A 503 -17.20 10.44 10.47
C ASN A 503 -18.62 10.65 9.91
N GLN A 504 -19.60 10.72 10.82
CA GLN A 504 -21.03 10.80 10.47
C GLN A 504 -21.44 12.11 9.77
N TRP A 505 -20.87 13.27 10.14
CA TRP A 505 -21.24 14.54 9.51
C TRP A 505 -20.68 14.65 8.09
N THR A 506 -19.47 14.13 7.84
CA THR A 506 -18.92 13.99 6.49
C THR A 506 -19.69 12.96 5.67
N LEU A 507 -20.10 11.84 6.26
CA LEU A 507 -20.96 10.87 5.57
C LEU A 507 -22.27 11.52 5.10
N ALA A 508 -22.93 12.29 5.96
CA ALA A 508 -24.14 13.01 5.59
C ALA A 508 -23.88 14.04 4.47
N SER A 509 -22.76 14.77 4.54
CA SER A 509 -22.33 15.66 3.45
C SER A 509 -22.12 14.93 2.13
N TYR A 510 -21.47 13.76 2.15
CA TYR A 510 -21.26 12.97 0.93
C TYR A 510 -22.56 12.41 0.36
N ILE A 511 -23.45 11.90 1.22
CA ILE A 511 -24.75 11.39 0.80
C ILE A 511 -25.59 12.51 0.18
N SER A 512 -25.45 13.76 0.63
CA SER A 512 -26.18 14.89 0.04
C SER A 512 -25.91 15.09 -1.46
N TYR A 513 -24.75 14.64 -1.98
CA TYR A 513 -24.44 14.64 -3.41
C TYR A 513 -25.12 13.53 -4.22
N PHE A 514 -25.65 12.49 -3.56
CA PHE A 514 -26.25 11.32 -4.19
C PHE A 514 -27.73 11.13 -3.86
N LEU A 515 -28.23 11.76 -2.79
CA LEU A 515 -29.57 11.53 -2.26
C LEU A 515 -30.66 11.73 -3.33
N LEU A 516 -30.52 12.76 -4.16
CA LEU A 516 -31.51 13.08 -5.20
C LEU A 516 -31.23 12.40 -6.56
N ASN A 517 -30.12 11.66 -6.68
CA ASN A 517 -29.69 11.13 -7.95
C ASN A 517 -30.58 10.00 -8.46
N GLY A 518 -30.55 9.80 -9.77
CA GLY A 518 -31.24 8.72 -10.47
C GLY A 518 -30.66 8.57 -11.87
N ASN A 519 -31.42 7.94 -12.77
CA ASN A 519 -31.04 7.83 -14.17
C ASN A 519 -31.07 9.21 -14.85
N ASP A 520 -30.15 9.44 -15.77
CA ASP A 520 -30.12 10.67 -16.56
C ASP A 520 -31.38 10.80 -17.41
N ASN A 521 -31.86 12.04 -17.63
CA ASN A 521 -33.10 12.34 -18.37
C ASN A 521 -34.37 11.70 -17.79
N THR A 522 -34.43 11.49 -16.48
CA THR A 522 -35.67 11.03 -15.78
C THR A 522 -36.22 12.10 -14.85
N GLN A 523 -37.51 12.04 -14.52
CA GLN A 523 -38.08 12.90 -13.48
C GLN A 523 -37.81 12.31 -12.09
N ALA A 524 -37.28 13.13 -11.20
CA ALA A 524 -37.24 12.87 -9.77
C ALA A 524 -38.61 13.21 -9.18
N LEU A 525 -39.24 12.24 -8.51
CA LEU A 525 -40.45 12.49 -7.74
C LEU A 525 -40.06 12.83 -6.30
N LEU A 526 -40.12 14.11 -5.95
CA LEU A 526 -39.74 14.61 -4.64
C LEU A 526 -40.97 14.84 -3.79
N LYS A 527 -41.01 14.27 -2.59
CA LYS A 527 -41.94 14.72 -1.55
C LYS A 527 -41.22 15.73 -0.67
N ILE A 528 -41.83 16.89 -0.48
CA ILE A 528 -41.26 18.02 0.24
C ILE A 528 -42.19 18.55 1.33
N GLN A 529 -41.62 19.15 2.37
CA GLN A 529 -42.34 19.91 3.39
C GLN A 529 -41.76 21.31 3.52
N LYS A 530 -42.62 22.32 3.75
CA LYS A 530 -42.17 23.68 4.03
C LYS A 530 -41.55 23.78 5.41
N GLU A 531 -42.22 23.25 6.44
CA GLU A 531 -41.70 23.23 7.81
C GLU A 531 -41.63 21.80 8.34
N PRO A 532 -40.77 21.52 9.35
CA PRO A 532 -40.81 20.28 10.12
C PRO A 532 -42.22 19.82 10.48
N GLY A 533 -42.65 18.66 9.95
CA GLY A 533 -43.97 18.10 10.28
C GLY A 533 -45.16 18.78 9.59
N GLY A 534 -44.92 19.73 8.68
CA GLY A 534 -45.97 20.37 7.89
C GLY A 534 -46.51 19.49 6.76
N THR A 535 -47.43 20.06 5.98
CA THR A 535 -48.05 19.38 4.84
C THR A 535 -47.01 18.93 3.82
N ILE A 536 -47.15 17.67 3.37
CA ILE A 536 -46.30 17.08 2.33
C ILE A 536 -46.87 17.46 0.96
N LYS A 537 -46.02 18.01 0.10
CA LYS A 537 -46.32 18.26 -1.32
C LYS A 537 -45.43 17.38 -2.19
N GLU A 538 -45.96 16.91 -3.30
CA GLU A 538 -45.19 16.20 -4.32
C GLU A 538 -44.77 17.17 -5.44
N VAL A 539 -43.52 17.08 -5.88
CA VAL A 539 -42.92 17.93 -6.92
C VAL A 539 -42.11 17.06 -7.87
N LYS A 540 -42.25 17.30 -9.17
CA LYS A 540 -41.50 16.61 -10.23
C LYS A 540 -40.36 17.48 -10.74
N VAL A 541 -39.14 16.97 -10.72
CA VAL A 541 -37.95 17.72 -11.15
C VAL A 541 -37.08 16.89 -12.09
N LEU A 542 -36.74 17.42 -13.26
CA LEU A 542 -35.89 16.72 -14.23
C LEU A 542 -34.47 16.50 -13.68
N ARG A 543 -33.95 15.28 -13.81
CA ARG A 543 -32.53 14.95 -13.61
C ARG A 543 -31.75 15.19 -14.88
N ALA A 544 -30.71 16.01 -14.81
CA ALA A 544 -29.86 16.32 -15.95
C ALA A 544 -28.39 16.46 -15.52
N ASN A 545 -27.53 15.59 -16.05
CA ASN A 545 -26.11 15.50 -15.68
C ASN A 545 -25.34 16.82 -15.87
N LYS A 546 -25.62 17.58 -16.93
CA LYS A 546 -24.95 18.88 -17.20
C LYS A 546 -25.30 19.96 -16.17
N MET A 547 -26.52 19.96 -15.62
CA MET A 547 -26.97 21.00 -14.70
C MET A 547 -26.43 20.77 -13.28
N SER A 548 -26.36 19.50 -12.85
CA SER A 548 -25.82 19.10 -11.55
C SER A 548 -24.38 19.59 -11.29
N ALA A 549 -23.50 19.50 -12.30
CA ALA A 549 -22.12 19.92 -12.17
C ALA A 549 -21.99 21.42 -11.87
N THR A 550 -22.85 22.25 -12.44
CA THR A 550 -22.88 23.71 -12.24
C THR A 550 -23.34 24.07 -10.83
N LEU A 551 -24.38 23.41 -10.29
CA LEU A 551 -24.85 23.66 -8.93
C LEU A 551 -23.90 23.22 -7.83
N SER A 552 -23.09 22.17 -8.07
CA SER A 552 -22.18 21.64 -7.04
C SER A 552 -21.29 22.73 -6.43
N LYS A 553 -20.86 23.69 -7.26
CA LYS A 553 -20.03 24.86 -6.89
C LYS A 553 -20.84 26.09 -6.46
N HIS A 554 -22.14 26.09 -6.71
CA HIS A 554 -23.00 27.23 -6.37
C HIS A 554 -23.29 27.25 -4.86
N ARG A 555 -23.25 28.45 -4.29
CA ARG A 555 -23.91 28.81 -3.02
C ARG A 555 -24.75 30.03 -3.32
N GLN A 556 -25.99 30.04 -2.86
CA GLN A 556 -26.91 31.13 -3.12
C GLN A 556 -26.34 32.45 -2.56
N GLY A 557 -26.50 33.55 -3.30
CA GLY A 557 -26.02 34.90 -2.93
C GLY A 557 -24.49 35.10 -2.96
N ARG A 558 -23.70 34.03 -2.97
CA ARG A 558 -22.22 34.08 -2.99
C ARG A 558 -21.66 34.53 -4.34
N ASN A 559 -22.23 34.02 -5.43
CA ASN A 559 -21.69 34.26 -6.78
C ASN A 559 -21.93 35.69 -7.26
N ASP A 560 -22.92 36.38 -6.68
CA ASP A 560 -23.28 37.76 -7.00
C ASP A 560 -22.32 38.78 -6.34
N GLN A 561 -21.44 38.30 -5.45
CA GLN A 561 -20.49 39.11 -4.71
C GLN A 561 -19.05 38.88 -5.20
N PRO A 562 -18.18 39.91 -5.22
CA PRO A 562 -16.77 39.75 -5.56
C PRO A 562 -16.05 38.74 -4.65
N MET A 563 -15.15 37.94 -5.22
CA MET A 563 -14.41 36.92 -4.46
C MET A 563 -13.47 37.53 -3.40
N VAL A 564 -13.06 38.77 -3.58
CA VAL A 564 -12.28 39.57 -2.62
C VAL A 564 -12.99 40.92 -2.51
N ARG A 565 -13.40 41.29 -1.30
CA ARG A 565 -14.11 42.56 -1.04
C ARG A 565 -13.88 43.07 0.37
N LEU A 566 -14.12 44.35 0.58
CA LEU A 566 -14.24 44.94 1.91
C LEU A 566 -15.69 44.77 2.39
N ILE A 567 -15.87 44.22 3.58
CA ILE A 567 -17.16 44.24 4.30
C ILE A 567 -17.34 45.61 4.96
N SER A 568 -16.25 46.18 5.46
CA SER A 568 -16.14 47.56 5.93
C SER A 568 -14.70 48.03 5.71
N LYS A 569 -14.39 49.30 6.06
CA LYS A 569 -13.00 49.80 6.03
C LYS A 569 -12.03 48.93 6.88
N ASP A 570 -12.54 48.30 7.93
CA ASP A 570 -11.74 47.52 8.88
C ASP A 570 -11.72 46.02 8.57
N ILE A 571 -12.60 45.50 7.70
CA ILE A 571 -12.80 44.05 7.52
C ILE A 571 -12.74 43.67 6.04
N GLY A 572 -11.73 42.90 5.66
CA GLY A 572 -11.63 42.23 4.37
C GLY A 572 -12.29 40.84 4.37
N TYR A 573 -12.84 40.44 3.23
CA TYR A 573 -13.39 39.10 2.99
C TYR A 573 -12.78 38.48 1.74
N ALA A 574 -12.28 37.26 1.86
CA ALA A 574 -11.71 36.50 0.75
C ALA A 574 -12.31 35.10 0.65
N ASP A 575 -12.89 34.82 -0.50
CA ASP A 575 -13.43 33.52 -0.88
C ASP A 575 -12.31 32.63 -1.46
N LEU A 576 -11.88 31.64 -0.67
CA LEU A 576 -10.71 30.85 -1.03
C LEU A 576 -10.99 29.73 -2.04
N ASP A 577 -12.26 29.40 -2.29
CA ASP A 577 -12.67 28.46 -3.33
C ASP A 577 -12.64 29.13 -4.73
N ARG A 578 -12.88 30.44 -4.81
CA ARG A 578 -12.73 31.20 -6.07
C ARG A 578 -11.31 31.76 -6.27
N LEU A 579 -10.67 32.24 -5.20
CA LEU A 579 -9.37 32.93 -5.25
C LEU A 579 -8.28 32.05 -5.87
N THR A 580 -7.53 32.61 -6.83
CA THR A 580 -6.38 31.95 -7.45
C THR A 580 -5.05 32.37 -6.81
N ARG A 581 -4.00 31.56 -6.97
CA ARG A 581 -2.65 31.85 -6.47
C ARG A 581 -2.10 33.20 -6.96
N GLY A 582 -2.41 33.58 -8.20
CA GLY A 582 -1.96 34.85 -8.81
C GLY A 582 -2.61 36.08 -8.18
N GLN A 583 -3.82 35.95 -7.65
CA GLN A 583 -4.58 37.07 -7.07
C GLN A 583 -4.25 37.36 -5.61
N VAL A 584 -3.54 36.47 -4.91
CA VAL A 584 -3.21 36.62 -3.48
C VAL A 584 -2.46 37.93 -3.19
N LYS A 585 -1.52 38.34 -4.05
CA LYS A 585 -0.81 39.62 -3.87
C LYS A 585 -1.75 40.82 -3.96
N LYS A 586 -2.69 40.80 -4.93
CA LYS A 586 -3.69 41.87 -5.10
C LYS A 586 -4.65 41.94 -3.91
N MET A 587 -5.07 40.79 -3.39
CA MET A 587 -5.89 40.69 -2.17
C MET A 587 -5.21 41.37 -0.99
N PHE A 588 -3.95 41.03 -0.68
CA PHE A 588 -3.23 41.67 0.43
C PHE A 588 -2.96 43.16 0.20
N LYS A 589 -2.77 43.61 -1.05
CA LYS A 589 -2.70 45.04 -1.37
C LYS A 589 -4.01 45.75 -1.06
N GLN A 590 -5.15 45.12 -1.35
CA GLN A 590 -6.48 45.66 -1.07
C GLN A 590 -6.80 45.67 0.44
N PHE A 591 -6.29 44.70 1.19
CA PHE A 591 -6.52 44.56 2.63
C PHE A 591 -5.41 45.17 3.50
N LYS A 592 -4.52 45.98 2.93
CA LYS A 592 -3.35 46.49 3.65
C LYS A 592 -3.71 47.31 4.91
N ASP A 593 -4.83 48.03 4.85
CA ASP A 593 -5.28 48.94 5.92
C ASP A 593 -6.43 48.33 6.77
N THR A 594 -6.86 47.10 6.46
CA THR A 594 -7.91 46.45 7.25
C THR A 594 -7.35 45.95 8.57
N LYS A 595 -8.19 45.90 9.60
CA LYS A 595 -7.86 45.33 10.91
C LYS A 595 -8.14 43.84 10.99
N ALA A 596 -9.03 43.31 10.14
CA ALA A 596 -9.35 41.90 10.08
C ALA A 596 -9.53 41.36 8.65
N ILE A 597 -9.21 40.08 8.44
CA ILE A 597 -9.55 39.33 7.23
C ILE A 597 -10.37 38.09 7.59
N ILE A 598 -11.51 37.91 6.92
CA ILE A 598 -12.32 36.70 6.95
C ILE A 598 -12.04 35.88 5.68
N PHE A 599 -11.49 34.69 5.86
CA PHE A 599 -11.23 33.71 4.81
C PHE A 599 -12.38 32.69 4.74
N ASP A 600 -13.11 32.59 3.63
CA ASP A 600 -14.15 31.57 3.45
C ASP A 600 -13.55 30.29 2.87
N MET A 601 -13.43 29.25 3.69
CA MET A 601 -12.88 27.92 3.37
C MET A 601 -13.97 26.83 3.40
N ARG A 602 -15.26 27.18 3.33
CA ARG A 602 -16.36 26.20 3.25
C ARG A 602 -16.44 25.52 1.86
N GLY A 603 -15.41 25.69 1.03
CA GLY A 603 -15.27 25.22 -0.35
C GLY A 603 -13.84 24.74 -0.59
N TYR A 604 -13.45 24.42 -1.82
CA TYR A 604 -12.15 23.78 -2.06
C TYR A 604 -11.11 24.74 -2.64
N PRO A 605 -9.98 24.98 -1.96
CA PRO A 605 -9.05 26.02 -2.37
C PRO A 605 -8.26 25.66 -3.63
N LYS A 606 -7.69 26.69 -4.27
CA LYS A 606 -6.79 26.54 -5.43
C LYS A 606 -5.31 26.59 -5.03
N ALA A 607 -4.94 25.85 -3.98
CA ALA A 607 -3.59 25.85 -3.39
C ALA A 607 -3.07 27.25 -2.97
N THR A 608 -3.97 28.13 -2.53
CA THR A 608 -3.65 29.51 -2.14
C THR A 608 -2.92 29.60 -0.79
N ALA A 609 -3.04 28.60 0.08
CA ALA A 609 -2.39 28.56 1.40
C ALA A 609 -0.88 28.84 1.34
N TRP A 610 -0.16 28.19 0.41
CA TRP A 610 1.29 28.38 0.22
C TRP A 610 1.70 29.79 -0.23
N LYS A 611 0.74 30.61 -0.71
CA LYS A 611 0.97 32.02 -1.05
C LYS A 611 0.44 32.97 0.01
N ILE A 612 -0.58 32.58 0.78
CA ILE A 612 -1.18 33.38 1.84
C ILE A 612 -0.36 33.32 3.13
N ALA A 613 0.02 32.11 3.60
CA ALA A 613 0.73 31.94 4.87
C ALA A 613 2.02 32.80 5.00
N PRO A 614 2.82 33.00 3.93
CA PRO A 614 3.96 33.93 3.98
C PRO A 614 3.65 35.40 4.26
N TYR A 615 2.41 35.85 4.00
CA TYR A 615 1.98 37.20 4.38
C TYR A 615 1.47 37.26 5.82
N LEU A 616 1.21 36.12 6.48
CA LEU A 616 0.61 36.06 7.80
C LEU A 616 1.63 35.87 8.93
N SER A 617 2.85 35.41 8.62
CA SER A 617 3.87 35.11 9.62
C SER A 617 5.17 35.87 9.37
N ASP A 618 5.92 36.10 10.45
CA ASP A 618 7.28 36.64 10.42
C ASP A 618 8.39 35.57 10.44
N LYS A 619 8.02 34.32 10.74
CA LYS A 619 8.96 33.21 10.91
C LYS A 619 8.51 32.00 10.12
N ARG A 620 9.48 31.20 9.68
CA ARG A 620 9.19 29.89 9.10
C ARG A 620 8.92 28.89 10.22
N VAL A 621 7.65 28.65 10.52
CA VAL A 621 7.22 27.75 11.60
C VAL A 621 6.67 26.42 11.08
N PRO A 622 6.86 25.31 11.82
CA PRO A 622 6.22 24.04 11.51
C PRO A 622 4.70 24.12 11.71
N ALA A 623 3.92 23.57 10.77
CA ALA A 623 2.46 23.68 10.74
C ALA A 623 1.73 22.33 10.85
N ALA A 624 2.37 21.24 10.42
CA ALA A 624 1.77 19.91 10.41
C ALA A 624 2.84 18.82 10.62
N ASP A 625 2.45 17.73 11.29
CA ASP A 625 3.24 16.50 11.44
C ASP A 625 2.69 15.45 10.46
N PHE A 626 3.58 14.77 9.73
CA PHE A 626 3.23 13.77 8.73
C PHE A 626 3.83 12.43 9.07
N ARG A 627 3.04 11.38 8.89
CA ARG A 627 3.47 9.99 9.00
C ARG A 627 3.01 9.19 7.79
N ARG A 628 3.76 8.16 7.42
CA ARG A 628 3.33 7.16 6.43
C ARG A 628 4.08 5.86 6.64
N TYR A 629 3.46 4.75 6.28
CA TYR A 629 4.12 3.45 6.31
C TYR A 629 5.25 3.36 5.28
N SER A 630 6.37 2.79 5.70
CA SER A 630 7.57 2.58 4.89
C SER A 630 8.10 1.14 5.05
N PRO A 631 7.32 0.12 4.68
CA PRO A 631 7.65 -1.27 4.95
C PRO A 631 8.90 -1.75 4.20
N LYS A 632 9.66 -2.67 4.81
CA LYS A 632 10.89 -3.25 4.26
C LYS A 632 10.79 -4.78 4.25
N SER A 633 11.19 -5.44 3.16
CA SER A 633 10.95 -6.87 2.94
C SER A 633 11.57 -7.79 4.00
N VAL A 634 12.71 -7.44 4.58
CA VAL A 634 13.39 -8.31 5.58
C VAL A 634 12.94 -8.07 7.02
N SER A 635 12.09 -7.07 7.25
CA SER A 635 11.57 -6.71 8.57
C SER A 635 10.05 -6.56 8.54
N ILE A 636 9.40 -7.13 7.53
CA ILE A 636 7.97 -6.93 7.32
C ILE A 636 7.12 -7.67 8.36
N ASP A 637 7.67 -8.76 8.90
CA ASP A 637 7.05 -9.54 9.98
C ASP A 637 7.28 -8.88 11.35
N GLN A 638 8.11 -7.84 11.45
CA GLN A 638 8.29 -7.07 12.67
C GLN A 638 7.09 -6.15 12.90
N LYS A 639 6.58 -6.15 14.13
CA LYS A 639 5.52 -5.25 14.58
C LYS A 639 6.09 -4.21 15.55
N PRO A 640 5.77 -2.90 15.41
CA PRO A 640 4.96 -2.31 14.34
C PRO A 640 5.69 -2.24 12.99
N ILE A 641 4.94 -2.15 11.89
CA ILE A 641 5.50 -1.91 10.55
C ILE A 641 6.20 -0.54 10.55
N ASN A 642 7.39 -0.47 9.93
CA ASN A 642 8.18 0.76 9.81
C ASN A 642 7.37 1.94 9.24
N MET A 643 7.64 3.15 9.74
CA MET A 643 7.06 4.40 9.25
C MET A 643 8.11 5.48 9.04
N THR A 644 7.84 6.37 8.08
CA THR A 644 8.55 7.64 7.88
C THR A 644 7.78 8.76 8.55
N LEU A 645 8.46 9.61 9.31
CA LEU A 645 7.90 10.80 9.97
C LEU A 645 8.61 12.07 9.51
N PHE A 646 7.87 13.14 9.25
CA PHE A 646 8.45 14.46 8.99
C PHE A 646 7.48 15.60 9.33
N LYS A 647 8.03 16.77 9.67
CA LYS A 647 7.26 17.99 9.87
C LYS A 647 7.25 18.85 8.61
N GLN A 648 6.10 19.46 8.31
CA GLN A 648 6.00 20.45 7.26
C GLN A 648 5.85 21.85 7.86
N SER A 649 6.76 22.75 7.47
CA SER A 649 6.67 24.17 7.79
C SER A 649 5.90 24.95 6.73
N ILE A 650 5.34 26.08 7.15
CA ILE A 650 4.86 27.09 6.20
C ILE A 650 6.01 27.55 5.29
N PRO A 651 5.72 28.07 4.08
CA PRO A 651 6.75 28.60 3.20
C PRO A 651 7.45 29.83 3.82
N GLN A 652 8.58 30.22 3.23
CA GLN A 652 9.36 31.35 3.74
C GLN A 652 8.50 32.63 3.82
N PRO A 653 8.51 33.34 4.97
CA PRO A 653 7.83 34.62 5.17
C PRO A 653 8.16 35.69 4.13
N ARG A 654 7.26 36.66 3.98
CA ARG A 654 7.51 37.88 3.21
C ARG A 654 8.02 39.02 4.10
N LYS A 655 8.68 39.99 3.47
CA LYS A 655 9.10 41.25 4.12
C LYS A 655 7.89 42.00 4.69
N THR A 656 6.82 42.12 3.92
CA THR A 656 5.57 42.75 4.36
C THR A 656 4.61 41.70 4.88
N GLN A 657 4.13 41.89 6.12
CA GLN A 657 3.24 40.98 6.80
C GLN A 657 1.94 41.69 7.19
N TYR A 658 0.85 40.96 7.10
CA TYR A 658 -0.44 41.37 7.63
C TYR A 658 -0.51 40.96 9.11
N LYS A 659 -0.67 41.94 10.01
CA LYS A 659 -0.69 41.75 11.47
C LYS A 659 -2.10 41.78 12.07
N GLY A 660 -3.12 42.04 11.25
CA GLY A 660 -4.50 42.09 11.71
C GLY A 660 -5.05 40.71 12.09
N ILE A 661 -6.25 40.72 12.66
CA ILE A 661 -6.99 39.53 13.06
C ILE A 661 -7.33 38.70 11.83
N THR A 662 -7.22 37.38 11.95
CA THR A 662 -7.63 36.47 10.87
C THR A 662 -8.63 35.44 11.36
N VAL A 663 -9.69 35.27 10.57
CA VAL A 663 -10.74 34.27 10.79
C VAL A 663 -10.87 33.40 9.55
N MET A 664 -11.13 32.10 9.72
CA MET A 664 -11.46 31.18 8.64
C MET A 664 -12.84 30.55 8.89
N LEU A 665 -13.73 30.66 7.90
CA LEU A 665 -15.02 29.97 7.88
C LEU A 665 -14.83 28.56 7.38
N MET A 666 -15.39 27.57 8.07
CA MET A 666 -15.24 26.16 7.70
C MET A 666 -16.48 25.34 8.05
N ASN A 667 -16.63 24.19 7.42
CA ASN A 667 -17.72 23.25 7.69
C ASN A 667 -17.35 21.81 7.32
N GLU A 668 -18.31 20.89 7.35
CA GLU A 668 -18.15 19.47 7.02
C GLU A 668 -17.61 19.19 5.61
N SER A 669 -17.71 20.17 4.70
CA SER A 669 -17.16 20.07 3.33
C SER A 669 -15.71 20.58 3.21
N THR A 670 -15.19 21.23 4.24
CA THR A 670 -13.78 21.60 4.35
C THR A 670 -12.96 20.32 4.55
N GLN A 671 -12.23 19.89 3.54
CA GLN A 671 -11.51 18.61 3.52
C GLN A 671 -10.11 18.75 2.92
N SER A 672 -9.17 17.87 3.30
CA SER A 672 -7.90 17.67 2.59
C SER A 672 -7.06 18.95 2.53
N GLN A 673 -6.78 19.48 1.34
CA GLN A 673 -6.07 20.74 1.19
C GLN A 673 -6.73 21.90 1.97
N ALA A 674 -8.07 21.90 2.09
CA ALA A 674 -8.79 22.93 2.83
C ALA A 674 -8.49 22.85 4.34
N GLU A 675 -8.40 21.64 4.90
CA GLU A 675 -7.96 21.43 6.29
C GLU A 675 -6.48 21.77 6.47
N HIS A 676 -5.64 21.41 5.50
CA HIS A 676 -4.22 21.77 5.52
C HIS A 676 -4.02 23.30 5.47
N THR A 677 -4.90 24.03 4.78
CA THR A 677 -4.91 25.50 4.76
C THR A 677 -5.17 26.05 6.17
N GLY A 678 -6.10 25.45 6.92
CA GLY A 678 -6.34 25.79 8.32
C GLY A 678 -5.11 25.57 9.20
N LEU A 679 -4.41 24.44 9.05
CA LEU A 679 -3.15 24.18 9.78
C LEU A 679 -2.10 25.26 9.51
N PHE A 680 -1.93 25.66 8.24
CA PHE A 680 -1.01 26.73 7.86
C PHE A 680 -1.39 28.07 8.46
N PHE A 681 -2.67 28.45 8.41
CA PHE A 681 -3.14 29.74 8.91
C PHE A 681 -3.06 29.83 10.42
N LYS A 682 -3.42 28.74 11.13
CA LYS A 682 -3.25 28.63 12.57
C LYS A 682 -1.78 28.74 12.98
N ALA A 683 -0.87 28.05 12.30
CA ALA A 683 0.57 28.16 12.59
C ALA A 683 1.12 29.56 12.28
N ALA A 684 0.65 30.21 11.21
CA ALA A 684 1.18 31.48 10.75
C ALA A 684 0.77 32.68 11.64
N ASN A 685 -0.49 32.76 12.05
CA ASN A 685 -1.07 33.93 12.73
C ASN A 685 -2.20 33.58 13.72
N ASP A 686 -2.23 32.36 14.26
CA ASP A 686 -3.27 31.90 15.19
C ASP A 686 -4.71 32.17 14.71
N THR A 687 -4.92 31.99 13.39
CA THR A 687 -6.22 32.21 12.74
C THR A 687 -7.33 31.45 13.45
N LYS A 688 -8.42 32.17 13.80
CA LYS A 688 -9.58 31.60 14.49
C LYS A 688 -10.55 30.98 13.52
N PHE A 689 -11.15 29.87 13.91
CA PHE A 689 -12.04 29.08 13.07
C PHE A 689 -13.49 29.26 13.52
N ILE A 690 -14.39 29.56 12.60
CA ILE A 690 -15.81 29.80 12.87
C ILE A 690 -16.64 28.93 11.92
N GLY A 691 -17.66 28.25 12.45
CA GLY A 691 -18.49 27.33 11.69
C GLY A 691 -18.65 25.98 12.38
N SER A 692 -18.62 24.88 11.62
CA SER A 692 -18.70 23.50 12.13
C SER A 692 -17.38 22.76 11.96
N PRO A 693 -17.17 21.60 12.64
CA PRO A 693 -16.00 20.76 12.42
C PRO A 693 -15.81 20.38 10.95
N THR A 694 -14.55 20.31 10.52
CA THR A 694 -14.18 19.92 9.15
C THR A 694 -14.28 18.42 8.93
N ALA A 695 -13.99 17.95 7.71
CA ALA A 695 -14.20 16.56 7.34
C ALA A 695 -13.36 15.54 8.12
N GLY A 696 -12.19 15.94 8.63
CA GLY A 696 -11.23 15.01 9.23
C GLY A 696 -10.70 14.02 8.21
N ALA A 697 -10.29 14.51 7.04
CA ALA A 697 -9.83 13.71 5.91
C ALA A 697 -8.68 14.43 5.19
N ASN A 698 -7.50 14.44 5.83
CA ASN A 698 -6.30 15.09 5.30
C ASN A 698 -5.20 14.05 5.03
N GLY A 699 -4.45 14.27 3.96
CA GLY A 699 -3.46 13.31 3.46
C GLY A 699 -3.52 13.21 1.95
N ASP A 700 -2.36 13.04 1.31
CA ASP A 700 -2.30 12.92 -0.14
C ASP A 700 -3.00 11.62 -0.55
N ILE A 701 -3.98 11.76 -1.46
CA ILE A 701 -4.68 10.63 -2.06
C ILE A 701 -3.66 9.79 -2.85
N THR A 702 -3.76 8.47 -2.70
CA THR A 702 -3.14 7.50 -3.59
C THR A 702 -4.19 6.51 -4.08
N MET A 703 -3.93 5.82 -5.19
CA MET A 703 -4.93 4.95 -5.81
C MET A 703 -4.35 3.67 -6.42
N PHE A 704 -5.16 2.62 -6.39
CA PHE A 704 -4.87 1.32 -7.01
C PHE A 704 -6.09 0.79 -7.77
N LYS A 705 -5.85 -0.15 -8.70
CA LYS A 705 -6.91 -0.80 -9.47
C LYS A 705 -7.07 -2.25 -9.06
N ILE A 706 -8.30 -2.73 -9.15
CA ILE A 706 -8.68 -4.14 -8.92
C ILE A 706 -9.49 -4.66 -10.12
N PRO A 707 -9.67 -5.98 -10.23
CA PRO A 707 -10.57 -6.58 -11.23
C PRO A 707 -11.97 -5.96 -11.26
N GLY A 708 -12.60 -5.93 -12.45
CA GLY A 708 -13.90 -5.28 -12.66
C GLY A 708 -13.83 -3.81 -13.10
N ASN A 709 -12.63 -3.32 -13.48
CA ASN A 709 -12.37 -1.91 -13.82
C ASN A 709 -12.76 -0.95 -12.68
N ILE A 710 -12.42 -1.34 -11.45
CA ILE A 710 -12.67 -0.55 -10.24
C ILE A 710 -11.33 0.05 -9.78
N ALA A 711 -11.35 1.35 -9.52
CA ALA A 711 -10.24 2.07 -8.92
C ALA A 711 -10.62 2.53 -7.52
N LEU A 712 -9.71 2.32 -6.57
CA LEU A 712 -9.89 2.60 -5.15
C LEU A 712 -8.87 3.65 -4.71
N MET A 713 -9.33 4.61 -3.91
CA MET A 713 -8.55 5.74 -3.41
C MET A 713 -8.50 5.71 -1.88
N PHE A 714 -7.38 6.14 -1.29
CA PHE A 714 -7.25 6.29 0.17
C PHE A 714 -6.18 7.34 0.52
N SER A 715 -6.19 7.78 1.77
CA SER A 715 -5.18 8.66 2.35
C SER A 715 -3.84 7.94 2.55
N GLY A 716 -2.81 8.33 1.79
CA GLY A 716 -1.47 7.76 1.93
C GLY A 716 -0.60 8.40 3.03
N HIS A 717 -1.11 9.46 3.66
CA HIS A 717 -0.44 10.22 4.72
C HIS A 717 -1.35 10.38 5.92
N ASP A 718 -0.79 10.15 7.12
CA ASP A 718 -1.35 10.58 8.38
C ASP A 718 -0.88 12.00 8.65
N VAL A 719 -1.79 12.96 8.53
CA VAL A 719 -1.54 14.38 8.74
C VAL A 719 -2.13 14.79 10.08
N ARG A 720 -1.28 15.26 10.99
CA ARG A 720 -1.67 15.67 12.33
C ARG A 720 -1.44 17.16 12.55
N HIS A 721 -2.04 17.67 13.62
CA HIS A 721 -1.62 18.94 14.19
C HIS A 721 -0.13 18.90 14.56
N ILE A 722 0.52 20.05 14.64
CA ILE A 722 1.97 20.09 14.91
C ILE A 722 2.36 19.56 16.31
N ASP A 723 1.42 19.56 17.24
CA ASP A 723 1.54 18.95 18.57
C ASP A 723 1.26 17.43 18.56
N GLY A 724 1.04 16.84 17.38
CA GLY A 724 0.77 15.42 17.19
C GLY A 724 -0.69 15.00 17.40
N LYS A 725 -1.61 15.94 17.70
CA LYS A 725 -3.04 15.62 17.83
C LYS A 725 -3.65 15.16 16.52
N GLN A 726 -4.53 14.17 16.62
CA GLN A 726 -5.25 13.57 15.51
C GLN A 726 -6.11 14.60 14.75
N LEU A 727 -6.05 14.53 13.42
CA LEU A 727 -6.94 15.27 12.53
C LEU A 727 -7.95 14.35 11.84
N GLN A 728 -7.52 13.16 11.39
CA GLN A 728 -8.40 12.18 10.76
C GLN A 728 -9.58 11.82 11.67
N LYS A 729 -10.79 11.68 11.12
CA LYS A 729 -12.08 11.48 11.83
C LYS A 729 -12.53 12.66 12.71
N VAL A 730 -11.61 13.48 13.23
CA VAL A 730 -11.91 14.57 14.18
C VAL A 730 -12.19 15.89 13.46
N GLY A 731 -11.42 16.21 12.43
CA GLY A 731 -11.38 17.50 11.76
C GLY A 731 -10.79 18.63 12.60
N LEU A 732 -10.52 19.77 11.98
CA LEU A 732 -10.29 21.03 12.67
C LEU A 732 -11.55 21.39 13.45
N LYS A 733 -11.39 21.71 14.73
CA LYS A 733 -12.50 22.16 15.59
C LYS A 733 -12.68 23.67 15.50
N PRO A 734 -13.93 24.17 15.39
CA PRO A 734 -14.18 25.60 15.42
C PRO A 734 -13.87 26.17 16.81
N HIS A 735 -13.36 27.39 16.84
CA HIS A 735 -13.25 28.17 18.06
C HIS A 735 -14.61 28.78 18.43
N VAL A 736 -15.45 29.08 17.43
CA VAL A 736 -16.85 29.47 17.60
C VAL A 736 -17.72 28.55 16.77
N LEU A 737 -18.46 27.65 17.44
CA LEU A 737 -19.40 26.75 16.78
C LEU A 737 -20.63 27.53 16.32
N VAL A 738 -20.91 27.50 15.02
CA VAL A 738 -22.13 28.06 14.43
C VAL A 738 -22.50 27.22 13.21
N LYS A 739 -23.78 26.87 13.09
CA LYS A 739 -24.33 26.11 11.97
C LYS A 739 -25.49 26.90 11.37
N PRO A 740 -25.74 26.80 10.05
CA PRO A 740 -26.96 27.32 9.46
C PRO A 740 -28.20 26.70 10.11
N THR A 741 -29.27 27.47 10.18
CA THR A 741 -30.61 27.05 10.61
C THR A 741 -31.56 27.02 9.41
N ILE A 742 -32.62 26.20 9.48
CA ILE A 742 -33.64 26.17 8.40
C ILE A 742 -34.26 27.56 8.23
N LYS A 743 -34.53 28.23 9.35
CA LYS A 743 -35.03 29.62 9.38
C LYS A 743 -34.07 30.59 8.71
N GLY A 744 -32.77 30.50 9.01
CA GLY A 744 -31.72 31.33 8.41
C GLY A 744 -31.63 31.14 6.89
N ILE A 745 -31.67 29.89 6.43
CA ILE A 745 -31.66 29.56 4.99
C ILE A 745 -32.86 30.16 4.27
N LYS A 746 -34.08 30.04 4.83
CA LYS A 746 -35.29 30.66 4.27
C LYS A 746 -35.22 32.18 4.22
N ALA A 747 -34.61 32.79 5.22
CA ALA A 747 -34.39 34.22 5.29
C ALA A 747 -33.22 34.71 4.42
N GLY A 748 -32.53 33.83 3.69
CA GLY A 748 -31.37 34.18 2.87
C GLY A 748 -30.15 34.63 3.68
N LYS A 749 -30.06 34.25 4.95
CA LYS A 749 -28.97 34.66 5.86
C LYS A 749 -27.80 33.69 5.81
N ASP A 750 -26.59 34.24 5.89
CA ASP A 750 -25.36 33.47 6.14
C ASP A 750 -24.94 33.65 7.59
N GLU A 751 -25.59 32.90 8.49
CA GLU A 751 -25.40 32.99 9.95
C GLU A 751 -23.94 32.73 10.36
N VAL A 752 -23.20 31.92 9.58
CA VAL A 752 -21.78 31.65 9.83
C VAL A 752 -20.92 32.88 9.52
N LEU A 753 -21.18 33.56 8.41
CA LEU A 753 -20.49 34.81 8.05
C LEU A 753 -20.89 35.95 9.00
N GLU A 754 -22.17 36.10 9.32
CA GLU A 754 -22.65 37.10 10.28
C GLU A 754 -21.97 36.94 11.63
N LYS A 755 -21.88 35.71 12.15
CA LYS A 755 -21.19 35.43 13.41
C LYS A 755 -19.70 35.72 13.34
N ALA A 756 -19.07 35.51 12.19
CA ALA A 756 -17.68 35.87 12.00
C ALA A 756 -17.46 37.39 12.00
N ILE A 757 -18.33 38.15 11.33
CA ILE A 757 -18.30 39.63 11.34
C ILE A 757 -18.48 40.15 12.76
N GLU A 758 -19.43 39.61 13.52
CA GLU A 758 -19.63 39.93 14.93
C GLU A 758 -18.36 39.66 15.75
N TYR A 759 -17.76 38.48 15.58
CA TYR A 759 -16.54 38.09 16.29
C TYR A 759 -15.38 39.06 16.02
N VAL A 760 -15.10 39.41 14.76
CA VAL A 760 -14.00 40.35 14.46
C VAL A 760 -14.31 41.76 14.91
N LYS A 761 -15.55 42.25 14.82
CA LYS A 761 -15.92 43.58 15.36
C LYS A 761 -15.64 43.68 16.86
N ASN A 762 -16.06 42.67 17.63
CA ASN A 762 -15.82 42.62 19.07
C ASN A 762 -14.32 42.54 19.42
N LYS A 763 -13.51 41.91 18.56
CA LYS A 763 -12.05 41.83 18.73
C LYS A 763 -11.31 43.09 18.29
N ILE A 764 -11.90 43.92 17.43
CA ILE A 764 -11.32 45.21 17.01
C ILE A 764 -11.59 46.30 18.05
N GLN A 765 -12.69 46.18 18.80
CA GLN A 765 -13.08 47.14 19.85
C GLN A 765 -12.34 46.92 21.17
N LYS A 766 -11.83 45.71 21.41
CA LYS A 766 -10.91 45.39 22.50
C LYS A 766 -9.48 45.62 22.04
#